data_AF-A0A7D8YL49-F1
#
_entry.id   AF-A0A7D8YL49-F1
#
_cell.length_a   1.000
_cell.length_b   1.000
_cell.length_c   1.000
_cell.angle_alpha   90.00
_cell.angle_beta   90.00
_cell.angle_gamma   90.00
#
_symmetry.space_group_name_H-M   'P 1'
#
loop_
_entity.id
_entity.type
_entity.pdbx_description
1 polymer ?
#
loop_
_entity_poly.entity_id
_entity_poly.type
_entity_poly.pdbx_seq_one_letter_code
_entity_poly.pdbx_strand_id
1 'polypeptide(L)'
;MATSNSEAEPTATSLREEGNAFYNSGKLLEACDKYAKAKKLAPQDSLPPRNLSAALYELGRYKGCIATAHMALTLVRAEGMEDMQQQEQKLENRIAKAKIHVYKATDTTQLQTRKRLLEYIPRYKPYTFTTTEYFSVGHDTATSLFDPVTIRTYKPDLKSVSFFFGGAGDCRNVLRTLIDISDQEKKKEVTERTYHVTVNDIAKSAISRNIILWMLLEDLSGVEPGSDKAEMLLNTIFFIYVSTVMPPYAFDQMTNTIDRALGLLTKGKQPVSWLYLHERDMTKYIEALTDWQGKAKDIFTSAEMIERVSMKMWLSKVEADGQFRKEKQMYISAAVLYPSEKVLRQQDPKMLELIKKHSTKSEANVGIFTKHLRDNWHSNTTLIDVQYYNNLLSRNQEQDFDVGFDPFQSLVHFPADEMVTKPLKPTRLFDHMSPFFQEVANSIKFLGNRLQVEAILGDYVDVAEEIQMGFYSSVEGDDSAGRFRPMGFPTHYDRVHLSNVPDYMGGHLTTFLYALPLCRRCPSVFVKANCLRNSSSFNTVLDYLSEYQLITDDKMLLQLAQTVILIRENKDFPWPMAYYTYYTWSGSNAHSYPDLLPRKAFTKWFYGLFFRWALPFNQNPRVVAEIILSPLNLTILFRLIPHLCTLGYPAHWLSEILTNIITNNVITTARPPRTKPMRPADVKRKYAEKKLCTAPFAHELATLAALFQPLLPFAVLSPLVPSLGSVYKYTFHLPSYITTQGQSSSLALVFIDHSLLPPLGKSGFMAFKTNLRLILDPSWGDEVDGTVKGGHWDTMRERGLRVWSTLKWDAERREASAWMGE
;
A
#
# COMPACT_ATOMS: atom_id res chain seq x y z
N MET A 1 -31.18 65.20 11.14
CA MET A 1 -32.21 64.28 10.62
C MET A 1 -31.51 63.21 9.80
N ALA A 2 -31.36 62.01 10.37
CA ALA A 2 -30.86 60.84 9.66
C ALA A 2 -32.08 59.99 9.31
N THR A 3 -32.36 59.84 8.02
CA THR A 3 -33.39 58.94 7.51
C THR A 3 -32.89 57.50 7.63
N SER A 4 -33.48 56.76 8.56
CA SER A 4 -33.32 55.31 8.67
C SER A 4 -33.94 54.64 7.44
N ASN A 5 -33.10 54.04 6.58
CA ASN A 5 -33.58 53.05 5.61
C ASN A 5 -34.11 51.84 6.38
N SER A 6 -35.44 51.73 6.48
CA SER A 6 -36.08 50.48 6.90
C SER A 6 -35.96 49.48 5.74
N GLU A 7 -35.03 48.53 5.83
CA GLU A 7 -35.10 47.33 4.98
C GLU A 7 -36.46 46.66 5.23
N ALA A 8 -37.30 46.60 4.19
CA ALA A 8 -38.58 45.91 4.26
C ALA A 8 -38.37 44.45 4.67
N GLU A 9 -39.17 43.93 5.60
CA GLU A 9 -39.04 42.54 6.05
C GLU A 9 -39.14 41.57 4.85
N PRO A 10 -38.24 40.57 4.76
CA PRO A 10 -38.18 39.68 3.62
C PRO A 10 -39.44 38.81 3.50
N THR A 11 -40.13 38.86 2.36
CA THR A 11 -41.32 38.04 2.09
C THR A 11 -40.93 36.60 1.70
N ALA A 12 -41.86 35.65 1.85
CA ALA A 12 -41.65 34.26 1.42
C ALA A 12 -41.25 34.16 -0.07
N THR A 13 -41.88 34.96 -0.93
CA THR A 13 -41.58 35.06 -2.36
C THR A 13 -40.17 35.57 -2.62
N SER A 14 -39.78 36.67 -1.99
CA SER A 14 -38.43 37.26 -2.13
C SER A 14 -37.35 36.25 -1.69
N LEU A 15 -37.54 35.58 -0.55
CA LEU A 15 -36.60 34.55 -0.08
C LEU A 15 -36.53 33.35 -1.02
N ARG A 16 -37.66 32.93 -1.62
CA ARG A 16 -37.67 31.85 -2.62
C ARG A 16 -36.90 32.25 -3.88
N GLU A 17 -37.05 33.48 -4.35
CA GLU A 17 -36.34 33.99 -5.53
C GLU A 17 -34.84 34.12 -5.28
N GLU A 18 -34.44 34.62 -4.12
CA GLU A 18 -33.04 34.58 -3.69
C GLU A 18 -32.51 33.15 -3.62
N GLY A 19 -33.28 32.22 -3.07
CA GLY A 19 -32.96 30.80 -3.05
C GLY A 19 -32.75 30.22 -4.45
N ASN A 20 -33.60 30.59 -5.42
CA ASN A 20 -33.47 30.19 -6.82
C ASN A 20 -32.16 30.74 -7.43
N ALA A 21 -31.81 32.00 -7.15
CA ALA A 21 -30.56 32.59 -7.62
C ALA A 21 -29.33 31.87 -7.03
N PHE A 22 -29.36 31.52 -5.74
CA PHE A 22 -28.32 30.71 -5.10
C PHE A 22 -28.24 29.30 -5.70
N TYR A 23 -29.38 28.65 -5.93
CA TYR A 23 -29.44 27.33 -6.54
C TYR A 23 -28.81 27.33 -7.94
N ASN A 24 -29.20 28.29 -8.78
CA ASN A 24 -28.68 28.43 -10.16
C ASN A 24 -27.19 28.77 -10.21
N SER A 25 -26.66 29.42 -9.17
CA SER A 25 -25.21 29.69 -9.03
C SER A 25 -24.44 28.58 -8.32
N GLY A 26 -25.09 27.47 -7.95
CA GLY A 26 -24.47 26.32 -7.28
C GLY A 26 -24.21 26.51 -5.78
N LYS A 27 -24.66 27.63 -5.20
CA LYS A 27 -24.59 27.95 -3.76
C LYS A 27 -25.70 27.26 -2.98
N LEU A 28 -25.62 25.93 -2.94
CA LEU A 28 -26.74 25.09 -2.51
C LEU A 28 -27.04 25.18 -1.00
N LEU A 29 -26.04 25.47 -0.16
CA LEU A 29 -26.24 25.65 1.27
C LEU A 29 -27.07 26.91 1.53
N GLU A 30 -26.71 28.01 0.90
CA GLU A 30 -27.41 29.28 0.95
C GLU A 30 -28.82 29.16 0.35
N ALA A 31 -28.97 28.41 -0.75
CA ALA A 31 -30.27 28.10 -1.32
C ALA A 31 -31.18 27.36 -0.32
N CYS A 32 -30.65 26.34 0.38
CA CYS A 32 -31.40 25.60 1.39
C CYS A 32 -31.85 26.52 2.54
N ASP A 33 -30.96 27.39 3.02
CA ASP A 33 -31.28 28.33 4.10
C ASP A 33 -32.41 29.28 3.71
N LYS A 34 -32.36 29.80 2.48
CA LYS A 34 -33.41 30.70 1.95
C LYS A 34 -34.73 29.98 1.77
N TYR A 35 -34.76 28.79 1.16
CA TYR A 35 -35.99 28.00 1.03
C TYR A 35 -36.56 27.57 2.39
N ALA A 36 -35.71 27.24 3.36
CA ALA A 36 -36.16 26.89 4.70
C ALA A 36 -36.82 28.07 5.42
N LYS A 37 -36.30 29.29 5.25
CA LYS A 37 -36.94 30.53 5.76
C LYS A 37 -38.24 30.83 5.03
N ALA A 38 -38.27 30.74 3.70
CA ALA A 38 -39.49 30.92 2.89
C ALA A 38 -40.60 29.95 3.31
N LYS A 39 -40.27 28.67 3.52
CA LYS A 39 -41.20 27.64 4.02
C LYS A 39 -41.80 27.99 5.38
N LYS A 40 -41.06 28.66 6.27
CA LYS A 40 -41.57 29.10 7.58
C LYS A 40 -42.55 30.26 7.47
N LEU A 41 -42.30 31.19 6.54
CA LEU A 41 -43.17 32.36 6.32
C LEU A 41 -44.46 32.00 5.56
N ALA A 42 -44.43 30.99 4.70
CA ALA A 42 -45.58 30.51 3.95
C ALA A 42 -45.75 28.98 4.11
N PRO A 43 -46.27 28.51 5.26
CA PRO A 43 -46.35 27.08 5.58
C PRO A 43 -47.32 26.28 4.70
N GLN A 44 -48.28 26.96 4.05
CA GLN A 44 -49.26 26.35 3.14
C GLN A 44 -48.83 26.40 1.67
N ASP A 45 -47.74 27.11 1.34
CA ASP A 45 -47.23 27.17 -0.02
C ASP A 45 -46.36 25.93 -0.31
N SER A 46 -46.72 25.17 -1.35
CA SER A 46 -45.97 23.98 -1.76
C SER A 46 -44.62 24.30 -2.42
N LEU A 47 -44.39 25.52 -2.93
CA LEU A 47 -43.18 25.88 -3.68
C LEU A 47 -41.89 25.87 -2.84
N PRO A 48 -41.80 26.50 -1.65
CA PRO A 48 -40.59 26.44 -0.83
C PRO A 48 -40.13 25.01 -0.48
N PRO A 49 -40.99 24.08 0.00
CA PRO A 49 -40.55 22.71 0.27
C PRO A 49 -40.22 21.92 -1.02
N ARG A 50 -40.83 22.22 -2.17
CA ARG A 50 -40.43 21.65 -3.47
C ARG A 50 -39.00 22.04 -3.84
N ASN A 51 -38.64 23.31 -3.68
CA ASN A 51 -37.30 23.80 -3.99
C ASN A 51 -36.26 23.37 -2.96
N LEU A 52 -36.62 23.39 -1.66
CA LEU A 52 -35.77 22.89 -0.59
C LEU A 52 -35.44 21.41 -0.77
N SER A 53 -36.41 20.56 -1.10
CA SER A 53 -36.15 19.13 -1.33
C SER A 53 -35.23 18.90 -2.55
N ALA A 54 -35.29 19.75 -3.59
CA ALA A 54 -34.34 19.69 -4.70
C ALA A 54 -32.91 20.03 -4.26
N ALA A 55 -32.74 21.14 -3.54
CA ALA A 55 -31.43 21.56 -3.03
C ALA A 55 -30.82 20.55 -2.05
N LEU A 56 -31.64 19.96 -1.18
CA LEU A 56 -31.21 18.89 -0.27
C LEU A 56 -30.74 17.64 -1.00
N TYR A 57 -31.36 17.28 -2.14
CA TYR A 57 -30.92 16.15 -2.97
C TYR A 57 -29.54 16.40 -3.57
N GLU A 58 -29.32 17.58 -4.17
CA GLU A 58 -28.04 17.95 -4.77
C GLU A 58 -26.90 18.02 -3.74
N LEU A 59 -27.20 18.43 -2.50
CA LEU A 59 -26.26 18.39 -1.37
C LEU A 59 -25.98 16.97 -0.84
N GLY A 60 -26.65 15.93 -1.35
CA GLY A 60 -26.56 14.57 -0.83
C GLY A 60 -27.24 14.35 0.53
N ARG A 61 -28.10 15.27 0.98
CA ARG A 61 -28.86 15.18 2.24
C ARG A 61 -30.16 14.42 2.04
N TYR A 62 -30.06 13.15 1.64
CA TYR A 62 -31.19 12.35 1.14
C TYR A 62 -32.32 12.15 2.13
N LYS A 63 -32.04 11.89 3.42
CA LYS A 63 -33.08 11.75 4.44
C LYS A 63 -33.93 13.02 4.60
N GLY A 64 -33.27 14.18 4.64
CA GLY A 64 -33.93 15.49 4.68
C GLY A 64 -34.70 15.80 3.39
N CYS A 65 -34.14 15.42 2.23
CA CYS A 65 -34.81 15.51 0.94
C CYS A 65 -36.13 14.72 0.93
N ILE A 66 -36.12 13.45 1.35
CA ILE A 66 -37.31 12.58 1.39
C ILE A 66 -38.38 13.18 2.28
N ALA A 67 -38.03 13.57 3.52
CA ALA A 67 -38.98 14.16 4.45
C ALA A 67 -39.61 15.44 3.88
N THR A 68 -38.78 16.34 3.34
CA THR A 68 -39.25 17.61 2.77
C THR A 68 -40.08 17.40 1.50
N ALA A 69 -39.74 16.42 0.67
CA ALA A 69 -40.49 16.08 -0.53
C ALA A 69 -41.87 15.48 -0.21
N HIS A 70 -41.99 14.65 0.84
CA HIS A 70 -43.29 14.16 1.31
C HIS A 70 -44.19 15.30 1.83
N MET A 71 -43.61 16.27 2.55
CA MET A 71 -44.34 17.48 2.96
C MET A 71 -44.84 18.25 1.74
N ALA A 72 -43.96 18.51 0.77
CA ALA A 72 -44.33 19.17 -0.48
C ALA A 72 -45.45 18.41 -1.22
N LEU A 73 -45.37 17.08 -1.30
CA LEU A 73 -46.37 16.25 -1.97
C LEU A 73 -47.75 16.34 -1.30
N THR A 74 -47.77 16.44 0.04
CA THR A 74 -49.01 16.62 0.80
C THR A 74 -49.68 17.97 0.48
N LEU A 75 -48.89 19.05 0.42
CA LEU A 75 -49.39 20.39 0.06
C LEU A 75 -49.88 20.45 -1.38
N VAL A 76 -49.12 19.88 -2.32
CA VAL A 76 -49.50 19.80 -3.74
C VAL A 76 -50.84 19.08 -3.93
N ARG A 77 -51.05 17.96 -3.23
CA ARG A 77 -52.31 17.21 -3.28
C ARG A 77 -53.49 17.96 -2.68
N ALA A 78 -53.24 18.78 -1.66
CA ALA A 78 -54.25 19.62 -1.03
C ALA A 78 -54.67 20.81 -1.93
N GLU A 79 -53.81 21.24 -2.87
CA GLU A 79 -54.14 22.30 -3.85
C GLU A 79 -55.16 21.83 -4.92
N GLY A 80 -55.30 20.51 -5.16
CA GLY A 80 -56.45 19.91 -5.85
C GLY A 80 -56.64 20.22 -7.35
N MET A 81 -55.62 20.74 -8.04
CA MET A 81 -55.70 21.14 -9.47
C MET A 81 -55.15 20.05 -10.42
N GLU A 82 -55.79 19.84 -11.59
CA GLU A 82 -55.35 18.88 -12.62
C GLU A 82 -53.91 19.13 -13.12
N ASP A 83 -53.43 20.38 -13.09
CA ASP A 83 -52.08 20.77 -13.54
C ASP A 83 -50.95 20.36 -12.56
N MET A 84 -51.31 19.80 -11.40
CA MET A 84 -50.33 19.42 -10.36
C MET A 84 -49.81 17.99 -10.48
N GLN A 85 -50.40 17.14 -11.33
CA GLN A 85 -49.96 15.75 -11.55
C GLN A 85 -48.48 15.66 -11.97
N GLN A 86 -48.02 16.58 -12.83
CA GLN A 86 -46.61 16.62 -13.25
C GLN A 86 -45.68 16.92 -12.07
N GLN A 87 -46.13 17.75 -11.11
CA GLN A 87 -45.34 18.09 -9.92
C GLN A 87 -45.34 16.97 -8.90
N GLU A 88 -46.47 16.28 -8.73
CA GLU A 88 -46.54 15.04 -7.93
C GLU A 88 -45.54 14.02 -8.46
N GLN A 89 -45.57 13.72 -9.76
CA GLN A 89 -44.65 12.76 -10.37
C GLN A 89 -43.18 13.18 -10.19
N LYS A 90 -42.86 14.48 -10.31
CA LYS A 90 -41.50 15.00 -10.06
C LYS A 90 -41.06 14.76 -8.62
N LEU A 91 -41.94 14.97 -7.64
CA LEU A 91 -41.67 14.75 -6.22
C LEU A 91 -41.52 13.26 -5.91
N GLU A 92 -42.40 12.42 -6.42
CA GLU A 92 -42.33 10.97 -6.27
C GLU A 92 -41.05 10.40 -6.88
N ASN A 93 -40.67 10.85 -8.08
CA ASN A 93 -39.41 10.49 -8.71
C ASN A 93 -38.20 10.93 -7.88
N ARG A 94 -38.25 12.12 -7.26
CA ARG A 94 -37.19 12.60 -6.37
C ARG A 94 -37.08 11.74 -5.10
N ILE A 95 -38.22 11.37 -4.50
CA ILE A 95 -38.27 10.48 -3.34
C ILE A 95 -37.70 9.11 -3.71
N ALA A 96 -38.10 8.54 -4.85
CA ALA A 96 -37.60 7.26 -5.34
C ALA A 96 -36.07 7.30 -5.56
N LYS A 97 -35.56 8.34 -6.22
CA LYS A 97 -34.12 8.57 -6.40
C LYS A 97 -33.39 8.69 -5.05
N ALA A 98 -33.88 9.53 -4.14
CA ALA A 98 -33.24 9.72 -2.84
C ALA A 98 -33.21 8.42 -2.00
N LYS A 99 -34.24 7.56 -2.11
CA LYS A 99 -34.27 6.25 -1.41
C LYS A 99 -33.14 5.33 -1.85
N ILE A 100 -32.73 5.36 -3.13
CA ILE A 100 -31.58 4.61 -3.65
C ILE A 100 -30.31 4.94 -2.87
N HIS A 101 -30.11 6.21 -2.51
CA HIS A 101 -28.90 6.72 -1.84
C HIS A 101 -28.99 6.75 -0.31
N VAL A 102 -30.07 6.25 0.28
CA VAL A 102 -30.17 5.98 1.73
C VAL A 102 -29.91 4.50 2.03
N TYR A 103 -29.72 3.67 0.99
CA TYR A 103 -29.39 2.27 1.15
C TYR A 103 -28.17 2.07 2.06
N LYS A 104 -28.33 1.20 3.07
CA LYS A 104 -27.27 0.72 3.94
C LYS A 104 -27.60 -0.70 4.36
N ALA A 105 -26.73 -1.67 4.05
CA ALA A 105 -26.85 -3.02 4.59
C ALA A 105 -26.57 -3.04 6.10
N THR A 106 -27.05 -4.08 6.79
CA THR A 106 -26.75 -4.25 8.23
C THR A 106 -25.24 -4.39 8.46
N ASP A 107 -24.76 -3.98 9.64
CA ASP A 107 -23.33 -4.06 9.95
C ASP A 107 -22.82 -5.52 9.91
N THR A 108 -23.66 -6.49 10.28
CA THR A 108 -23.39 -7.94 10.14
C THR A 108 -23.23 -8.36 8.68
N THR A 109 -24.14 -7.93 7.79
CA THR A 109 -24.04 -8.23 6.35
C THR A 109 -22.77 -7.62 5.75
N GLN A 110 -22.44 -6.37 6.12
CA GLN A 110 -21.22 -5.71 5.67
C GLN A 110 -19.97 -6.47 6.12
N LEU A 111 -19.93 -6.89 7.39
CA LEU A 111 -18.85 -7.68 7.97
C LEU A 111 -18.66 -9.00 7.21
N GLN A 112 -19.73 -9.77 7.01
CA GLN A 112 -19.71 -11.04 6.27
C GLN A 112 -19.28 -10.86 4.81
N THR A 113 -19.79 -9.82 4.13
CA THR A 113 -19.39 -9.50 2.76
C THR A 113 -17.90 -9.18 2.69
N ARG A 114 -17.38 -8.33 3.58
CA ARG A 114 -15.94 -8.01 3.61
C ARG A 114 -15.08 -9.25 3.86
N LYS A 115 -15.45 -10.15 4.79
CA LYS A 115 -14.75 -11.42 5.03
C LYS A 115 -14.65 -12.25 3.74
N ARG A 116 -15.79 -12.47 3.07
CA ARG A 116 -15.85 -13.19 1.79
C ARG A 116 -15.00 -12.52 0.70
N LEU A 117 -15.05 -11.19 0.60
CA LEU A 117 -14.28 -10.46 -0.41
C LEU A 117 -12.77 -10.60 -0.20
N LEU A 118 -12.27 -10.45 1.04
CA LEU A 118 -10.84 -10.64 1.35
C LEU A 118 -10.37 -12.06 1.03
N GLU A 119 -11.21 -13.06 1.24
CA GLU A 119 -10.85 -14.46 0.99
C GLU A 119 -10.86 -14.82 -0.51
N TYR A 120 -11.89 -14.39 -1.24
CA TYR A 120 -12.17 -14.92 -2.58
C TYR A 120 -11.91 -13.94 -3.72
N ILE A 121 -11.95 -12.63 -3.49
CA ILE A 121 -11.83 -11.62 -4.54
C ILE A 121 -10.43 -10.99 -4.49
N PRO A 122 -9.57 -11.26 -5.50
CA PRO A 122 -8.23 -10.71 -5.53
C PRO A 122 -8.28 -9.18 -5.69
N ARG A 123 -7.37 -8.48 -5.01
CA ARG A 123 -7.23 -7.01 -5.10
C ARG A 123 -6.34 -6.57 -6.26
N TYR A 124 -5.36 -7.40 -6.57
CA TYR A 124 -4.38 -7.14 -7.62
C TYR A 124 -4.66 -8.04 -8.82
N LYS A 125 -4.27 -7.57 -10.01
CA LYS A 125 -4.09 -8.39 -11.19
C LYS A 125 -3.00 -9.43 -10.86
N PRO A 126 -3.23 -10.73 -11.07
CA PRO A 126 -2.23 -11.71 -10.74
C PRO A 126 -1.01 -11.56 -11.63
N TYR A 127 0.14 -12.00 -11.11
CA TYR A 127 1.42 -11.97 -11.79
C TYR A 127 1.80 -13.37 -12.28
N THR A 128 2.76 -13.42 -13.19
CA THR A 128 3.37 -14.70 -13.60
C THR A 128 4.26 -15.29 -12.51
N PHE A 129 4.75 -14.51 -11.54
CA PHE A 129 5.48 -14.99 -10.36
C PHE A 129 4.50 -15.38 -9.25
N THR A 130 4.72 -16.55 -8.63
CA THR A 130 3.86 -17.11 -7.58
C THR A 130 4.46 -17.01 -6.17
N THR A 131 5.72 -16.59 -6.06
CA THR A 131 6.43 -16.39 -4.79
C THR A 131 6.66 -14.92 -4.50
N THR A 132 6.62 -14.55 -3.22
CA THR A 132 7.01 -13.23 -2.74
C THR A 132 8.50 -13.02 -2.97
N GLU A 133 8.86 -11.91 -3.62
CA GLU A 133 10.25 -11.49 -3.75
C GLU A 133 10.81 -11.19 -2.35
N TYR A 134 12.02 -11.70 -2.07
CA TYR A 134 12.64 -11.59 -0.76
C TYR A 134 13.92 -10.75 -0.84
N PHE A 135 13.94 -9.65 -0.09
CA PHE A 135 15.11 -8.82 0.14
C PHE A 135 15.60 -9.01 1.58
N SER A 136 16.83 -9.49 1.72
CA SER A 136 17.36 -9.91 3.02
C SER A 136 17.96 -8.76 3.85
N VAL A 137 18.32 -7.64 3.21
CA VAL A 137 18.95 -6.47 3.84
C VAL A 137 18.34 -5.18 3.29
N GLY A 138 17.94 -4.27 4.17
CA GLY A 138 17.40 -2.97 3.76
C GLY A 138 18.48 -2.02 3.21
N HIS A 139 18.04 -0.91 2.62
CA HIS A 139 18.92 0.13 2.06
C HIS A 139 18.62 1.53 2.64
N ASP A 140 17.69 1.65 3.60
CA ASP A 140 17.35 2.94 4.20
C ASP A 140 18.35 3.36 5.27
N THR A 141 18.60 4.66 5.41
CA THR A 141 19.18 5.18 6.67
C THR A 141 18.22 4.91 7.82
N ALA A 142 18.72 4.28 8.88
CA ALA A 142 17.94 3.89 10.04
C ALA A 142 17.39 5.14 10.73
N THR A 143 16.08 5.36 10.60
CA THR A 143 15.39 6.57 11.03
C THR A 143 14.30 6.22 12.04
N SER A 144 14.24 6.97 13.13
CA SER A 144 13.18 6.83 14.12
C SER A 144 11.85 7.38 13.60
N LEU A 145 10.76 6.69 13.96
CA LEU A 145 9.39 7.23 13.81
C LEU A 145 8.95 8.03 15.04
N PHE A 146 9.73 8.02 16.12
CA PHE A 146 9.39 8.75 17.33
C PHE A 146 9.66 10.24 17.15
N ASP A 147 8.57 11.00 17.11
CA ASP A 147 8.58 12.46 16.95
C ASP A 147 8.03 13.09 18.25
N PRO A 148 8.92 13.42 19.19
CA PRO A 148 8.52 13.94 20.50
C PRO A 148 7.90 15.33 20.43
N VAL A 149 8.28 16.14 19.44
CA VAL A 149 7.82 17.52 19.32
C VAL A 149 6.33 17.52 19.05
N THR A 150 5.90 16.78 18.03
CA THR A 150 4.47 16.67 17.69
C THR A 150 3.69 15.98 18.80
N ILE A 151 4.24 14.93 19.44
CA ILE A 151 3.56 14.23 20.54
C ILE A 151 3.34 15.17 21.73
N ARG A 152 4.36 15.92 22.17
CA ARG A 152 4.22 16.90 23.27
C ARG A 152 3.26 18.03 22.92
N THR A 153 3.31 18.53 21.68
CA THR A 153 2.53 19.68 21.23
C THR A 153 1.04 19.35 21.15
N TYR A 154 0.68 18.21 20.57
CA TYR A 154 -0.72 17.91 20.26
C TYR A 154 -1.36 16.90 21.22
N LYS A 155 -0.57 16.11 21.94
CA LYS A 155 -1.08 15.07 22.84
C LYS A 155 -0.16 14.84 24.07
N PRO A 156 0.06 15.86 24.93
CA PRO A 156 0.94 15.71 26.10
C PRO A 156 0.48 14.59 27.05
N ASP A 157 -0.83 14.40 27.21
CA ASP A 157 -1.45 13.42 28.12
C ASP A 157 -1.59 12.00 27.53
N LEU A 158 -1.04 11.77 26.34
CA LEU A 158 -1.14 10.46 25.68
C LEU A 158 -0.36 9.42 26.49
N LYS A 159 -1.07 8.42 27.03
CA LYS A 159 -0.46 7.34 27.83
C LYS A 159 0.23 6.26 26.99
N SER A 160 -0.19 6.10 25.74
CA SER A 160 0.33 5.08 24.83
C SER A 160 0.59 5.65 23.44
N VAL A 161 1.74 5.35 22.85
CA VAL A 161 2.10 5.72 21.48
C VAL A 161 2.15 4.47 20.62
N SER A 162 1.63 4.54 19.41
CA SER A 162 1.50 3.40 18.50
C SER A 162 2.15 3.64 17.14
N PHE A 163 2.88 2.64 16.66
CA PHE A 163 3.61 2.67 15.39
C PHE A 163 3.21 1.49 14.50
N PHE A 164 3.08 1.74 13.20
CA PHE A 164 2.91 0.70 12.19
C PHE A 164 4.06 0.78 11.18
N PHE A 165 4.78 -0.31 10.99
CA PHE A 165 5.86 -0.46 10.02
C PHE A 165 5.45 -1.51 8.97
N GLY A 166 5.01 -1.06 7.80
CA GLY A 166 4.72 -1.93 6.65
C GLY A 166 5.95 -2.05 5.73
N GLY A 167 6.31 -3.27 5.35
CA GLY A 167 7.57 -3.56 4.65
C GLY A 167 8.77 -3.33 5.57
N ALA A 168 8.69 -3.87 6.79
CA ALA A 168 9.68 -3.62 7.82
C ALA A 168 11.08 -4.18 7.49
N GLY A 169 11.17 -5.22 6.65
CA GLY A 169 12.44 -5.81 6.23
C GLY A 169 13.29 -6.26 7.41
N ASP A 170 14.48 -5.69 7.58
CA ASP A 170 15.39 -5.97 8.70
C ASP A 170 15.11 -5.17 9.98
N CYS A 171 13.96 -4.48 10.04
CA CYS A 171 13.51 -3.70 11.18
C CYS A 171 14.45 -2.58 11.64
N ARG A 172 15.41 -2.11 10.83
CA ARG A 172 16.34 -1.02 11.23
C ARG A 172 15.64 0.21 11.81
N ASN A 173 14.51 0.60 11.21
CA ASN A 173 13.74 1.76 11.66
C ASN A 173 12.99 1.47 12.98
N VAL A 174 12.57 0.22 13.21
CA VAL A 174 12.00 -0.22 14.50
C VAL A 174 13.09 -0.14 15.58
N LEU A 175 14.24 -0.76 15.34
CA LEU A 175 15.37 -0.77 16.27
C LEU A 175 15.82 0.66 16.62
N ARG A 176 15.94 1.54 15.61
CA ARG A 176 16.25 2.96 15.83
C ARG A 176 15.16 3.69 16.61
N THR A 177 13.89 3.40 16.36
CA THR A 177 12.77 3.99 17.10
C THR A 177 12.82 3.63 18.58
N LEU A 178 13.14 2.39 18.93
CA LEU A 178 13.29 1.97 20.33
C LEU A 178 14.42 2.72 21.04
N ILE A 179 15.56 2.91 20.37
CA ILE A 179 16.69 3.69 20.89
C ILE A 179 16.26 5.13 21.19
N ASP A 180 15.67 5.81 20.22
CA ASP A 180 15.30 7.22 20.36
C ASP A 180 14.23 7.45 21.44
N ILE A 181 13.28 6.53 21.61
CA ILE A 181 12.31 6.58 22.71
C ILE A 181 13.02 6.54 24.06
N SER A 182 13.85 5.51 24.27
CA SER A 182 14.58 5.25 25.52
C SER A 182 15.54 6.40 25.85
N ASP A 183 16.28 6.91 24.87
CA ASP A 183 17.19 8.05 25.03
C ASP A 183 16.47 9.32 25.49
N GLN A 184 15.35 9.66 24.86
CA GLN A 184 14.60 10.87 25.21
C GLN A 184 13.87 10.77 26.55
N GLU A 185 13.36 9.58 26.92
CA GLU A 185 12.79 9.34 28.25
C GLU A 185 13.88 9.44 29.33
N LYS A 186 15.07 8.84 29.11
CA LYS A 186 16.23 8.93 30.03
C LYS A 186 16.70 10.37 30.23
N LYS A 187 16.70 11.18 29.16
CA LYS A 187 16.99 12.62 29.22
C LYS A 187 15.86 13.45 29.83
N LYS A 188 14.73 12.83 30.19
CA LYS A 188 13.52 13.47 30.73
C LYS A 188 12.94 14.54 29.81
N GLU A 189 13.19 14.42 28.51
CA GLU A 189 12.62 15.34 27.56
C GLU A 189 11.14 14.98 27.34
N VAL A 190 10.83 13.69 27.22
CA VAL A 190 9.45 13.17 27.19
C VAL A 190 9.12 12.44 28.50
N THR A 191 7.84 12.44 28.86
CA THR A 191 7.32 11.58 29.93
C THR A 191 7.29 10.11 29.52
N GLU A 192 7.36 9.21 30.49
CA GLU A 192 7.28 7.76 30.24
C GLU A 192 5.90 7.34 29.73
N ARG A 193 5.88 6.46 28.72
CA ARG A 193 4.63 5.94 28.11
C ARG A 193 4.70 4.44 27.85
N THR A 194 3.56 3.85 27.48
CA THR A 194 3.52 2.53 26.84
C THR A 194 3.65 2.65 25.33
N TYR A 195 4.25 1.65 24.69
CA TYR A 195 4.57 1.66 23.28
C TYR A 195 4.10 0.39 22.61
N HIS A 196 3.33 0.53 21.54
CA HIS A 196 2.91 -0.59 20.69
C HIS A 196 3.52 -0.42 19.30
N VAL A 197 4.28 -1.41 18.85
CA VAL A 197 4.90 -1.44 17.52
C VAL A 197 4.32 -2.60 16.74
N THR A 198 3.56 -2.32 15.69
CA THR A 198 3.11 -3.34 14.74
C THR A 198 4.10 -3.40 13.58
N VAL A 199 4.73 -4.55 13.41
CA VAL A 199 5.68 -4.89 12.34
C VAL A 199 4.96 -5.76 11.33
N ASN A 200 4.78 -5.25 10.12
CA ASN A 200 4.14 -5.98 9.03
C ASN A 200 5.11 -6.18 7.87
N ASP A 201 5.17 -7.42 7.38
CA ASP A 201 5.90 -7.76 6.18
C ASP A 201 5.19 -8.90 5.43
N ILE A 202 5.32 -8.90 4.11
CA ILE A 202 4.76 -9.95 3.26
C ILE A 202 5.68 -11.19 3.22
N ALA A 203 6.97 -11.03 3.55
CA ALA A 203 7.95 -12.10 3.55
C ALA A 203 8.06 -12.79 4.93
N LYS A 204 7.71 -14.09 4.97
CA LYS A 204 7.87 -14.91 6.18
C LYS A 204 9.31 -14.96 6.68
N SER A 205 10.27 -14.99 5.75
CA SER A 205 11.70 -15.03 6.03
C SER A 205 12.20 -13.73 6.69
N ALA A 206 11.66 -12.57 6.30
CA ALA A 206 11.99 -11.30 6.94
C ALA A 206 11.56 -11.28 8.42
N ILE A 207 10.30 -11.62 8.72
CA ILE A 207 9.80 -11.67 10.10
C ILE A 207 10.56 -12.74 10.92
N SER A 208 10.78 -13.93 10.35
CA SER A 208 11.50 -15.01 11.03
C SER A 208 12.93 -14.62 11.41
N ARG A 209 13.61 -13.85 10.55
CA ARG A 209 14.97 -13.37 10.82
C ARG A 209 14.98 -12.36 11.97
N ASN A 210 13.97 -11.48 12.00
CA ASN A 210 13.79 -10.55 13.11
C ASN A 210 13.45 -11.26 14.42
N ILE A 211 12.70 -12.36 14.42
CA ILE A 211 12.46 -13.17 15.63
C ILE A 211 13.79 -13.64 16.25
N ILE A 212 14.71 -14.17 15.42
CA ILE A 212 16.04 -14.61 15.89
C ILE A 212 16.86 -13.44 16.42
N LEU A 213 16.88 -12.31 15.70
CA LEU A 213 17.58 -11.10 16.15
C LEU A 213 17.01 -10.57 17.48
N TRP A 214 15.69 -10.53 17.64
CA TRP A 214 15.01 -10.07 18.86
C TRP A 214 15.29 -10.98 20.06
N MET A 215 15.33 -12.31 19.86
CA MET A 215 15.73 -13.25 20.91
C MET A 215 17.18 -13.03 21.37
N LEU A 216 18.10 -12.77 20.43
CA LEU A 216 19.50 -12.47 20.76
C LEU A 216 19.66 -11.10 21.45
N LEU A 217 18.88 -10.10 21.02
CA LEU A 217 18.85 -8.77 21.65
C LEU A 217 18.27 -8.82 23.07
N GLU A 218 17.25 -9.66 23.30
CA GLU A 218 16.72 -9.95 24.64
C GLU A 218 17.79 -10.61 25.51
N ASP A 219 18.47 -11.64 25.01
CA ASP A 219 19.57 -12.29 25.72
C ASP A 219 20.71 -11.29 26.04
N LEU A 220 21.04 -10.39 25.11
CA LEU A 220 22.03 -9.34 25.28
C LEU A 220 21.60 -8.31 26.35
N SER A 221 20.30 -8.00 26.44
CA SER A 221 19.76 -7.08 27.44
C SER A 221 19.90 -7.62 28.89
N GLY A 222 19.94 -8.95 29.03
CA GLY A 222 20.07 -9.67 30.29
C GLY A 222 21.50 -9.85 30.79
N VAL A 223 22.53 -9.51 30.00
CA VAL A 223 23.94 -9.68 30.38
C VAL A 223 24.62 -8.35 30.69
N GLU A 224 25.70 -8.40 31.46
CA GLU A 224 26.50 -7.20 31.79
C GLU A 224 27.22 -6.68 30.53
N PRO A 225 27.06 -5.39 30.16
CA PRO A 225 27.76 -4.80 29.03
C PRO A 225 29.29 -4.95 29.15
N GLY A 226 29.94 -5.33 28.04
CA GLY A 226 31.40 -5.54 28.00
C GLY A 226 31.89 -6.90 28.53
N SER A 227 31.00 -7.72 29.14
CA SER A 227 31.32 -9.10 29.51
C SER A 227 31.66 -9.95 28.28
N ASP A 228 32.38 -11.07 28.46
CA ASP A 228 32.71 -12.01 27.38
C ASP A 228 31.44 -12.52 26.66
N LYS A 229 30.39 -12.78 27.44
CA LYS A 229 29.09 -13.22 26.90
C LYS A 229 28.41 -12.13 26.06
N ALA A 230 28.43 -10.87 26.53
CA ALA A 230 27.89 -9.74 25.77
C ALA A 230 28.66 -9.55 24.44
N GLU A 231 29.98 -9.67 24.47
CA GLU A 231 30.83 -9.56 23.30
C GLU A 231 30.52 -10.65 22.25
N MET A 232 30.34 -11.90 22.68
CA MET A 232 29.95 -13.00 21.79
C MET A 232 28.57 -12.76 21.17
N LEU A 233 27.58 -12.36 21.97
CA LEU A 233 26.23 -12.04 21.49
C LEU A 233 26.23 -10.90 20.47
N LEU A 234 26.97 -9.82 20.74
CA LEU A 234 27.10 -8.68 19.83
C LEU A 234 27.70 -9.11 18.48
N ASN A 235 28.74 -9.96 18.48
CA ASN A 235 29.30 -10.45 17.24
C ASN A 235 28.31 -11.33 16.47
N THR A 236 27.60 -12.23 17.15
CA THR A 236 26.58 -13.07 16.51
C THR A 236 25.46 -12.24 15.89
N ILE A 237 24.93 -11.24 16.61
CA ILE A 237 23.94 -10.29 16.08
C ILE A 237 24.50 -9.57 14.84
N PHE A 238 25.74 -9.07 14.91
CA PHE A 238 26.41 -8.41 13.80
C PHE A 238 26.50 -9.32 12.56
N PHE A 239 26.96 -10.57 12.72
CA PHE A 239 27.09 -11.49 11.59
C PHE A 239 25.75 -11.89 10.97
N ILE A 240 24.71 -12.11 11.80
CA ILE A 240 23.36 -12.37 11.29
C ILE A 240 22.84 -11.15 10.52
N TYR A 241 23.08 -9.93 11.04
CA TYR A 241 22.50 -8.69 10.54
C TYR A 241 23.15 -8.16 9.26
N VAL A 242 24.50 -8.13 9.19
CA VAL A 242 25.24 -7.48 8.10
C VAL A 242 26.17 -8.40 7.30
N SER A 243 26.19 -9.72 7.54
CA SER A 243 27.15 -10.60 6.88
C SER A 243 26.52 -11.77 6.13
N THR A 244 27.23 -12.25 5.11
CA THR A 244 26.86 -13.39 4.26
C THR A 244 27.53 -14.70 4.69
N VAL A 245 28.66 -14.61 5.39
CA VAL A 245 29.38 -15.74 5.98
C VAL A 245 29.78 -15.40 7.42
N MET A 246 29.87 -16.40 8.29
CA MET A 246 30.09 -16.20 9.72
C MET A 246 31.00 -17.27 10.33
N PRO A 247 31.72 -16.95 11.43
CA PRO A 247 32.56 -17.92 12.12
C PRO A 247 31.73 -19.00 12.83
N PRO A 248 32.31 -20.19 13.12
CA PRO A 248 31.63 -21.31 13.77
C PRO A 248 30.82 -20.95 15.00
N TYR A 249 31.40 -20.21 15.95
CA TYR A 249 30.69 -19.88 17.19
C TYR A 249 29.42 -19.06 16.95
N ALA A 250 29.44 -18.15 15.96
CA ALA A 250 28.29 -17.32 15.62
C ALA A 250 27.22 -18.17 14.91
N PHE A 251 27.64 -19.10 14.05
CA PHE A 251 26.76 -20.06 13.40
C PHE A 251 26.09 -21.00 14.41
N ASP A 252 26.85 -21.52 15.38
CA ASP A 252 26.34 -22.38 16.44
C ASP A 252 25.37 -21.61 17.34
N GLN A 253 25.69 -20.37 17.72
CA GLN A 253 24.79 -19.54 18.53
C GLN A 253 23.50 -19.16 17.79
N MET A 254 23.59 -18.88 16.48
CA MET A 254 22.44 -18.67 15.61
C MET A 254 21.56 -19.93 15.55
N THR A 255 22.17 -21.09 15.27
CA THR A 255 21.52 -22.41 15.20
C THR A 255 20.80 -22.76 16.51
N ASN A 256 21.48 -22.60 17.64
CA ASN A 256 20.90 -22.81 18.97
C ASN A 256 19.70 -21.88 19.26
N THR A 257 19.76 -20.63 18.76
CA THR A 257 18.64 -19.69 18.90
C THR A 257 17.46 -20.09 18.03
N ILE A 258 17.72 -20.58 16.81
CA ILE A 258 16.70 -21.14 15.91
C ILE A 258 16.02 -22.35 16.56
N ASP A 259 16.78 -23.27 17.15
CA ASP A 259 16.23 -24.45 17.82
C ASP A 259 15.36 -24.09 19.03
N ARG A 260 15.78 -23.08 19.80
CA ARG A 260 14.97 -22.52 20.88
C ARG A 260 13.67 -21.92 20.35
N ALA A 261 13.73 -21.16 19.25
CA ALA A 261 12.56 -20.58 18.61
C ALA A 261 11.60 -21.69 18.12
N LEU A 262 12.11 -22.68 17.38
CA LEU A 262 11.34 -23.85 16.92
C LEU A 262 10.65 -24.57 18.09
N GLY A 263 11.39 -24.83 19.18
CA GLY A 263 10.87 -25.50 20.37
C GLY A 263 9.77 -24.72 21.10
N LEU A 264 9.77 -23.39 21.03
CA LEU A 264 8.72 -22.52 21.58
C LEU A 264 7.51 -22.42 20.65
N LEU A 265 7.74 -22.11 19.37
CA LEU A 265 6.67 -21.90 18.39
C LEU A 265 5.88 -23.17 18.12
N THR A 266 6.53 -24.34 18.07
CA THR A 266 5.85 -25.65 17.91
C THR A 266 4.92 -25.95 19.08
N LYS A 267 5.15 -25.33 20.25
CA LYS A 267 4.30 -25.45 21.45
C LYS A 267 3.30 -24.29 21.57
N GLY A 268 3.13 -23.47 20.53
CA GLY A 268 2.26 -22.29 20.54
C GLY A 268 2.72 -21.17 21.48
N LYS A 269 4.01 -21.14 21.86
CA LYS A 269 4.56 -20.15 22.79
C LYS A 269 5.24 -19.00 22.06
N GLN A 270 5.11 -17.80 22.61
CA GLN A 270 5.83 -16.62 22.15
C GLN A 270 7.34 -16.74 22.47
N PRO A 271 8.25 -16.26 21.60
CA PRO A 271 9.69 -16.43 21.77
C PRO A 271 10.30 -15.51 22.84
N VAL A 272 9.73 -14.32 23.04
CA VAL A 272 10.07 -13.34 24.10
C VAL A 272 8.79 -12.68 24.60
N SER A 273 8.79 -12.14 25.83
CA SER A 273 7.57 -11.69 26.52
C SER A 273 6.90 -10.45 25.90
N TRP A 274 7.68 -9.56 25.29
CA TRP A 274 7.19 -8.34 24.65
C TRP A 274 6.81 -8.54 23.18
N LEU A 275 7.02 -9.73 22.59
CA LEU A 275 6.66 -10.04 21.21
C LEU A 275 5.36 -10.84 21.15
N TYR A 276 4.46 -10.43 20.27
CA TYR A 276 3.24 -11.15 19.93
C TYR A 276 3.27 -11.59 18.46
N LEU A 277 3.28 -12.91 18.26
CA LEU A 277 3.10 -13.58 16.98
C LEU A 277 1.70 -14.18 16.93
N HIS A 278 1.01 -13.99 15.81
CA HIS A 278 -0.31 -14.55 15.57
C HIS A 278 -0.24 -16.07 15.33
N GLU A 279 -1.14 -16.82 15.97
CA GLU A 279 -1.15 -18.30 15.91
C GLU A 279 -1.27 -18.82 14.47
N ARG A 280 -2.15 -18.21 13.66
CA ARG A 280 -2.33 -18.55 12.23
C ARG A 280 -1.04 -18.48 11.40
N ASP A 281 -0.10 -17.63 11.82
CA ASP A 281 1.14 -17.36 11.09
C ASP A 281 2.32 -18.17 11.64
N MET A 282 2.21 -18.77 12.84
CA MET A 282 3.29 -19.52 13.48
C MET A 282 3.83 -20.66 12.61
N THR A 283 2.96 -21.37 11.89
CA THR A 283 3.37 -22.46 10.99
C THR A 283 4.30 -21.98 9.87
N LYS A 284 4.13 -20.74 9.39
CA LYS A 284 4.98 -20.12 8.36
C LYS A 284 6.35 -19.73 8.90
N TYR A 285 6.42 -19.30 10.15
CA TYR A 285 7.71 -19.04 10.80
C TYR A 285 8.45 -20.34 11.09
N ILE A 286 7.75 -21.37 11.59
CA ILE A 286 8.32 -22.72 11.79
C ILE A 286 8.89 -23.26 10.47
N GLU A 287 8.16 -23.10 9.36
CA GLU A 287 8.62 -23.50 8.02
C GLU A 287 9.96 -22.83 7.66
N ALA A 288 10.05 -21.50 7.76
CA ALA A 288 11.28 -20.75 7.45
C ALA A 288 12.46 -21.15 8.36
N LEU A 289 12.22 -21.28 9.67
CA LEU A 289 13.24 -21.70 10.64
C LEU A 289 13.72 -23.14 10.39
N THR A 290 12.81 -24.04 10.00
CA THR A 290 13.14 -25.43 9.65
C THR A 290 13.97 -25.49 8.37
N ASP A 291 13.59 -24.71 7.36
CA ASP A 291 14.35 -24.60 6.11
C ASP A 291 15.78 -24.07 6.38
N TRP A 292 15.97 -23.11 7.29
CA TRP A 292 17.30 -22.62 7.69
C TRP A 292 18.16 -23.65 8.45
N GLN A 293 17.51 -24.56 9.18
CA GLN A 293 18.19 -25.67 9.84
C GLN A 293 18.53 -26.83 8.89
N GLY A 294 17.77 -26.98 7.81
CA GLY A 294 17.96 -28.04 6.82
C GLY A 294 18.39 -27.48 5.46
N LYS A 295 17.44 -27.44 4.52
CA LYS A 295 17.66 -27.22 3.08
C LYS A 295 18.50 -26.00 2.73
N ALA A 296 18.39 -24.90 3.48
CA ALA A 296 19.15 -23.69 3.20
C ALA A 296 20.67 -23.91 3.30
N LYS A 297 21.12 -24.85 4.15
CA LYS A 297 22.54 -25.23 4.28
C LYS A 297 23.07 -25.88 3.01
N ASP A 298 22.19 -26.50 2.21
CA ASP A 298 22.54 -27.22 0.98
C ASP A 298 22.42 -26.35 -0.29
N ILE A 299 21.85 -25.14 -0.19
CA ILE A 299 21.66 -24.26 -1.35
C ILE A 299 22.98 -23.62 -1.79
N PHE A 300 23.73 -23.05 -0.84
CA PHE A 300 25.05 -22.48 -1.11
C PHE A 300 26.05 -22.89 -0.03
N THR A 301 27.14 -23.51 -0.47
CA THR A 301 28.33 -23.68 0.36
C THR A 301 28.94 -22.32 0.70
N SER A 302 29.76 -22.25 1.75
CA SER A 302 30.52 -21.04 2.09
C SER A 302 31.40 -20.57 0.92
N ALA A 303 31.96 -21.50 0.14
CA ALA A 303 32.76 -21.19 -1.03
C ALA A 303 31.95 -20.50 -2.14
N GLU A 304 30.76 -21.01 -2.44
CA GLU A 304 29.86 -20.43 -3.44
C GLU A 304 29.30 -19.08 -3.00
N MET A 305 28.97 -18.91 -1.71
CA MET A 305 28.58 -17.61 -1.16
C MET A 305 29.68 -16.57 -1.33
N ILE A 306 30.93 -16.92 -0.98
CA ILE A 306 32.08 -16.04 -1.16
C ILE A 306 32.24 -15.64 -2.63
N GLU A 307 32.19 -16.62 -3.54
CA GLU A 307 32.32 -16.37 -4.98
C GLU A 307 31.22 -15.43 -5.51
N ARG A 308 29.96 -15.70 -5.17
CA ARG A 308 28.82 -14.87 -5.57
C ARG A 308 28.93 -13.43 -5.06
N VAL A 309 29.30 -13.25 -3.79
CA VAL A 309 29.48 -11.92 -3.19
C VAL A 309 30.63 -11.19 -3.87
N SER A 310 31.79 -11.81 -4.02
CA SER A 310 32.96 -11.20 -4.67
C SER A 310 32.68 -10.84 -6.13
N MET A 311 32.03 -11.73 -6.87
CA MET A 311 31.59 -11.45 -8.24
C MET A 311 30.65 -10.26 -8.29
N LYS A 312 29.68 -10.18 -7.38
CA LYS A 312 28.75 -9.04 -7.32
C LYS A 312 29.47 -7.73 -6.98
N MET A 313 30.36 -7.72 -5.99
CA MET A 313 31.14 -6.53 -5.65
C MET A 313 31.97 -6.03 -6.84
N TRP A 314 32.56 -6.95 -7.61
CA TRP A 314 33.28 -6.64 -8.85
C TRP A 314 32.35 -6.06 -9.94
N LEU A 315 31.21 -6.70 -10.20
CA LEU A 315 30.21 -6.23 -11.16
C LEU A 315 29.64 -4.85 -10.79
N SER A 316 29.44 -4.61 -9.49
CA SER A 316 28.98 -3.34 -8.94
C SER A 316 30.09 -2.28 -8.83
N LYS A 317 31.34 -2.61 -9.19
CA LYS A 317 32.51 -1.71 -9.14
C LYS A 317 32.72 -1.08 -7.76
N VAL A 318 32.53 -1.86 -6.69
CA VAL A 318 32.73 -1.39 -5.32
C VAL A 318 34.22 -1.14 -5.08
N GLU A 319 34.58 0.07 -4.67
CA GLU A 319 35.96 0.45 -4.40
C GLU A 319 36.36 0.21 -2.93
N ALA A 320 37.60 -0.20 -2.71
CA ALA A 320 38.17 -0.34 -1.36
C ALA A 320 38.69 1.01 -0.86
N ASP A 321 37.78 1.84 -0.35
CA ASP A 321 38.01 3.19 0.16
C ASP A 321 37.48 3.37 1.60
N GLY A 322 37.57 4.58 2.14
CA GLY A 322 37.00 4.94 3.44
C GLY A 322 37.74 4.43 4.68
N GLN A 323 37.08 4.57 5.84
CA GLN A 323 37.67 4.35 7.17
C GLN A 323 38.19 2.93 7.40
N PHE A 324 37.53 1.92 6.83
CA PHE A 324 37.87 0.51 7.00
C PHE A 324 38.44 -0.12 5.72
N ARG A 325 39.17 0.65 4.92
CA ARG A 325 39.68 0.26 3.59
C ARG A 325 40.25 -1.16 3.50
N LYS A 326 41.07 -1.58 4.48
CA LYS A 326 41.68 -2.92 4.50
C LYS A 326 40.67 -4.05 4.71
N GLU A 327 39.68 -3.83 5.59
CA GLU A 327 38.59 -4.79 5.78
C GLU A 327 37.68 -4.82 4.53
N LYS A 328 37.35 -3.66 3.96
CA LYS A 328 36.55 -3.55 2.73
C LYS A 328 37.22 -4.25 1.55
N GLN A 329 38.52 -4.11 1.39
CA GLN A 329 39.30 -4.85 0.38
C GLN A 329 39.16 -6.37 0.54
N MET A 330 39.25 -6.85 1.78
CA MET A 330 39.07 -8.28 2.07
C MET A 330 37.64 -8.74 1.88
N TYR A 331 36.65 -7.91 2.21
CA TYR A 331 35.24 -8.22 1.93
C TYR A 331 34.97 -8.35 0.43
N ILE A 332 35.48 -7.43 -0.39
CA ILE A 332 35.37 -7.52 -1.86
C ILE A 332 35.97 -8.83 -2.38
N SER A 333 37.06 -9.30 -1.77
CA SER A 333 37.82 -10.46 -2.27
C SER A 333 37.38 -11.81 -1.68
N ALA A 334 36.76 -11.81 -0.50
CA ALA A 334 36.50 -13.02 0.28
C ALA A 334 35.21 -12.97 1.14
N ALA A 335 34.34 -11.97 0.94
CA ALA A 335 33.06 -11.77 1.65
C ALA A 335 33.16 -11.70 3.19
N VAL A 336 34.35 -11.41 3.72
CA VAL A 336 34.65 -11.52 5.15
C VAL A 336 34.52 -10.18 5.88
N LEU A 337 33.88 -10.23 7.05
CA LEU A 337 33.90 -9.16 8.04
C LEU A 337 34.66 -9.62 9.29
N TYR A 338 35.30 -8.70 10.00
CA TYR A 338 36.15 -9.04 11.13
C TYR A 338 35.36 -9.04 12.44
N PRO A 339 35.35 -10.16 13.19
CA PRO A 339 34.85 -10.17 14.56
C PRO A 339 35.70 -9.25 15.44
N SER A 340 35.25 -9.00 16.67
CA SER A 340 36.08 -8.28 17.64
C SER A 340 37.38 -9.01 17.94
N GLU A 341 38.44 -8.28 18.28
CA GLU A 341 39.73 -8.90 18.58
C GLU A 341 39.66 -9.82 19.81
N LYS A 342 38.81 -9.48 20.78
CA LYS A 342 38.57 -10.30 21.98
C LYS A 342 38.01 -11.67 21.59
N VAL A 343 36.99 -11.70 20.73
CA VAL A 343 36.38 -12.95 20.27
C VAL A 343 37.33 -13.73 19.37
N LEU A 344 38.04 -13.08 18.46
CA LEU A 344 39.05 -13.73 17.63
C LEU A 344 40.14 -14.43 18.47
N ARG A 345 40.63 -13.81 19.54
CA ARG A 345 41.62 -14.45 20.44
C ARG A 345 41.11 -15.74 21.07
N GLN A 346 39.81 -15.80 21.37
CA GLN A 346 39.18 -16.93 22.05
C GLN A 346 38.74 -18.03 21.08
N GLN A 347 38.16 -17.64 19.93
CA GLN A 347 37.42 -18.56 19.06
C GLN A 347 38.11 -18.86 17.72
N ASP A 348 38.95 -17.94 17.21
CA ASP A 348 39.67 -18.16 15.94
C ASP A 348 41.04 -17.45 15.94
N PRO A 349 42.00 -17.92 16.77
CA PRO A 349 43.31 -17.29 16.92
C PRO A 349 44.13 -17.33 15.62
N LYS A 350 43.88 -18.33 14.77
CA LYS A 350 44.50 -18.46 13.45
C LYS A 350 44.03 -17.34 12.53
N MET A 351 42.73 -17.05 12.49
CA MET A 351 42.20 -15.92 11.74
C MET A 351 42.76 -14.58 12.25
N LEU A 352 42.91 -14.41 13.57
CA LEU A 352 43.55 -13.22 14.13
C LEU A 352 44.98 -13.02 13.59
N GLU A 353 45.76 -14.10 13.53
CA GLU A 353 47.11 -14.08 12.98
C GLU A 353 47.10 -13.70 11.49
N LEU A 354 46.16 -14.25 10.72
CA LEU A 354 46.00 -13.95 9.29
C LEU A 354 45.63 -12.48 9.06
N ILE A 355 44.69 -11.92 9.83
CA ILE A 355 44.31 -10.49 9.76
C ILE A 355 45.52 -9.60 10.07
N LYS A 356 46.29 -9.93 11.12
CA LYS A 356 47.52 -9.20 11.48
C LYS A 356 48.58 -9.26 10.39
N LYS A 357 48.83 -10.44 9.79
CA LYS A 357 49.77 -10.59 8.67
C LYS A 357 49.32 -9.84 7.42
N HIS A 358 48.04 -9.90 7.07
CA HIS A 358 47.51 -9.16 5.92
C HIS A 358 47.62 -7.64 6.12
N SER A 359 47.45 -7.16 7.35
CA SER A 359 47.61 -5.73 7.67
C SER A 359 49.01 -5.17 7.37
N THR A 360 50.03 -6.04 7.24
CA THR A 360 51.44 -5.70 7.02
C THR A 360 52.00 -6.06 5.63
N LYS A 361 51.38 -6.99 4.88
CA LYS A 361 51.75 -7.37 3.50
C LYS A 361 50.48 -7.56 2.64
N SER A 362 50.23 -6.68 1.67
CA SER A 362 48.89 -6.53 1.07
C SER A 362 48.48 -7.57 0.02
N GLU A 363 49.40 -8.31 -0.63
CA GLU A 363 49.02 -9.19 -1.76
C GLU A 363 49.32 -10.69 -1.55
N ALA A 364 50.25 -11.05 -0.66
CA ALA A 364 50.79 -12.42 -0.61
C ALA A 364 49.93 -13.48 0.11
N ASN A 365 48.77 -13.14 0.69
CA ASN A 365 48.06 -14.01 1.65
C ASN A 365 46.56 -14.24 1.39
N VAL A 366 45.96 -13.68 0.34
CA VAL A 366 44.50 -13.80 0.10
C VAL A 366 44.08 -15.27 -0.07
N GLY A 367 44.86 -16.08 -0.79
CA GLY A 367 44.54 -17.50 -0.99
C GLY A 367 44.52 -18.33 0.31
N ILE A 368 45.42 -18.05 1.26
CA ILE A 368 45.45 -18.73 2.57
C ILE A 368 44.25 -18.29 3.41
N PHE A 369 43.90 -16.99 3.33
CA PHE A 369 42.77 -16.40 4.02
C PHE A 369 41.45 -17.00 3.52
N THR A 370 41.24 -17.00 2.21
CA THR A 370 40.05 -17.59 1.58
C THR A 370 39.95 -19.09 1.84
N LYS A 371 41.08 -19.82 1.86
CA LYS A 371 41.08 -21.24 2.24
C LYS A 371 40.61 -21.44 3.68
N HIS A 372 41.14 -20.67 4.65
CA HIS A 372 40.70 -20.77 6.04
C HIS A 372 39.20 -20.51 6.19
N LEU A 373 38.66 -19.50 5.50
CA LEU A 373 37.23 -19.21 5.49
C LEU A 373 36.40 -20.36 4.89
N ARG A 374 36.80 -20.88 3.72
CA ARG A 374 36.10 -21.99 3.07
C ARG A 374 36.06 -23.25 3.92
N ASP A 375 37.15 -23.53 4.63
CA ASP A 375 37.30 -24.75 5.41
C ASP A 375 36.61 -24.66 6.79
N ASN A 376 36.42 -23.44 7.34
CA ASN A 376 36.02 -23.28 8.74
C ASN A 376 34.79 -22.37 8.97
N TRP A 377 34.40 -21.51 8.03
CA TRP A 377 33.27 -20.60 8.23
C TRP A 377 32.02 -21.10 7.50
N HIS A 378 30.85 -20.63 7.95
CA HIS A 378 29.55 -21.07 7.46
C HIS A 378 28.81 -19.94 6.73
N SER A 379 27.99 -20.30 5.75
CA SER A 379 27.05 -19.37 5.12
C SER A 379 25.95 -18.94 6.10
N ASN A 380 25.54 -17.67 6.02
CA ASN A 380 24.42 -17.15 6.79
C ASN A 380 23.10 -17.64 6.19
N THR A 381 22.57 -18.75 6.72
CA THR A 381 21.34 -19.37 6.20
C THR A 381 20.11 -18.48 6.35
N THR A 382 20.10 -17.50 7.26
CA THR A 382 18.96 -16.57 7.45
C THR A 382 18.73 -15.62 6.27
N LEU A 383 19.69 -15.54 5.34
CA LEU A 383 19.55 -14.76 4.10
C LEU A 383 18.84 -15.54 2.98
N ILE A 384 18.48 -16.80 3.21
CA ILE A 384 17.98 -17.69 2.16
C ILE A 384 16.49 -17.96 2.35
N ASP A 385 15.66 -17.51 1.41
CA ASP A 385 14.28 -17.99 1.27
C ASP A 385 14.25 -19.13 0.24
N VAL A 386 14.09 -20.36 0.73
CA VAL A 386 14.15 -21.59 -0.08
C VAL A 386 13.07 -21.60 -1.15
N GLN A 387 11.88 -21.09 -0.84
CA GLN A 387 10.76 -21.09 -1.78
C GLN A 387 11.00 -20.12 -2.93
N TYR A 388 11.48 -18.90 -2.62
CA TYR A 388 11.86 -17.91 -3.63
C TYR A 388 13.00 -18.42 -4.50
N TYR A 389 14.05 -19.00 -3.91
CA TYR A 389 15.17 -19.59 -4.66
C TYR A 389 14.70 -20.68 -5.62
N ASN A 390 13.87 -21.62 -5.16
CA ASN A 390 13.36 -22.70 -6.00
C ASN A 390 12.48 -22.18 -7.16
N ASN A 391 11.74 -21.08 -6.95
CA ASN A 391 10.97 -20.46 -8.02
C ASN A 391 11.87 -19.90 -9.12
N LEU A 392 12.93 -19.19 -8.75
CA LEU A 392 13.93 -18.69 -9.69
C LEU A 392 14.63 -19.84 -10.42
N LEU A 393 15.04 -20.88 -9.69
CA LEU A 393 15.68 -22.06 -10.25
C LEU A 393 14.79 -22.75 -11.29
N SER A 394 13.49 -22.91 -11.02
CA SER A 394 12.53 -23.50 -11.98
C SER A 394 12.38 -22.72 -13.29
N ARG A 395 12.87 -21.47 -13.33
CA ARG A 395 12.83 -20.55 -14.46
C ARG A 395 14.20 -20.32 -15.10
N ASN A 396 15.24 -21.00 -14.62
CA ASN A 396 16.64 -20.74 -14.99
C ASN A 396 17.06 -19.28 -14.69
N GLN A 397 16.62 -18.75 -13.54
CA GLN A 397 16.89 -17.39 -13.05
C GLN A 397 17.62 -17.39 -11.70
N GLU A 398 18.29 -18.48 -11.32
CA GLU A 398 18.99 -18.63 -10.04
C GLU A 398 20.16 -17.66 -9.82
N GLN A 399 20.62 -16.99 -10.89
CA GLN A 399 21.59 -15.90 -10.81
C GLN A 399 20.98 -14.60 -10.27
N ASP A 400 19.65 -14.44 -10.37
CA ASP A 400 18.91 -13.27 -9.87
C ASP A 400 18.67 -13.35 -8.35
N PHE A 401 18.99 -14.49 -7.70
CA PHE A 401 18.88 -14.63 -6.25
C PHE A 401 19.98 -13.83 -5.56
N ASP A 402 19.61 -12.67 -5.03
CA ASP A 402 20.56 -11.70 -4.51
C ASP A 402 20.96 -11.96 -3.06
N VAL A 403 22.20 -12.43 -2.88
CA VAL A 403 22.84 -12.60 -1.57
C VAL A 403 24.03 -11.65 -1.36
N GLY A 404 24.38 -10.84 -2.35
CA GLY A 404 25.55 -9.96 -2.27
C GLY A 404 25.13 -8.53 -1.95
N PHE A 405 25.70 -7.95 -0.90
CA PHE A 405 25.51 -6.53 -0.59
C PHE A 405 26.80 -5.95 -0.03
N ASP A 406 26.94 -4.63 -0.09
CA ASP A 406 28.06 -3.91 0.50
C ASP A 406 27.72 -3.55 1.96
N PRO A 407 28.25 -4.27 2.96
CA PRO A 407 27.94 -4.02 4.37
C PRO A 407 28.55 -2.70 4.86
N PHE A 408 29.52 -2.12 4.14
CA PHE A 408 30.11 -0.83 4.50
C PHE A 408 29.17 0.35 4.19
N GLN A 409 28.08 0.12 3.45
CA GLN A 409 26.96 1.07 3.40
C GLN A 409 26.34 1.30 4.78
N SER A 410 26.58 0.43 5.77
CA SER A 410 26.19 0.67 7.16
C SER A 410 26.81 1.93 7.76
N LEU A 411 27.95 2.41 7.24
CA LEU A 411 28.53 3.70 7.63
C LEU A 411 27.62 4.89 7.27
N VAL A 412 26.85 4.74 6.18
CA VAL A 412 25.88 5.73 5.70
C VAL A 412 24.50 5.48 6.29
N HIS A 413 24.09 4.21 6.39
CA HIS A 413 22.77 3.84 6.91
C HIS A 413 22.65 3.98 8.43
N PHE A 414 23.77 3.90 9.15
CA PHE A 414 23.88 4.09 10.59
C PHE A 414 25.00 5.09 10.87
N PRO A 415 24.78 6.39 10.60
CA PRO A 415 25.83 7.40 10.73
C PRO A 415 26.24 7.59 12.20
N ALA A 416 27.55 7.55 12.47
CA ALA A 416 28.11 7.53 13.83
C ALA A 416 27.75 8.79 14.65
N ASP A 417 27.60 9.91 13.97
CA ASP A 417 27.21 11.20 14.53
C ASP A 417 25.75 11.26 14.96
N GLU A 418 24.88 10.41 14.41
CA GLU A 418 23.49 10.28 14.82
C GLU A 418 23.26 9.16 15.86
N MET A 419 24.27 8.32 16.16
CA MET A 419 24.17 7.30 17.18
C MET A 419 24.17 7.91 18.59
N VAL A 420 23.31 7.39 19.48
CA VAL A 420 23.27 7.77 20.90
C VAL A 420 24.62 7.49 21.57
N THR A 421 25.13 6.27 21.39
CA THR A 421 26.47 5.88 21.85
C THR A 421 27.40 5.84 20.64
N LYS A 422 28.31 6.80 20.57
CA LYS A 422 29.25 6.93 19.44
C LYS A 422 30.32 5.82 19.49
N PRO A 423 30.66 5.20 18.35
CA PRO A 423 31.80 4.31 18.25
C PRO A 423 33.11 4.98 18.70
N LEU A 424 33.83 4.35 19.64
CA LEU A 424 35.08 4.89 20.18
C LEU A 424 36.28 4.42 19.33
N LYS A 425 36.76 5.27 18.42
CA LYS A 425 37.90 5.00 17.53
C LYS A 425 37.78 3.62 16.84
N PRO A 426 36.69 3.37 16.10
CA PRO A 426 36.45 2.05 15.53
C PRO A 426 37.57 1.68 14.54
N THR A 427 38.02 0.43 14.61
CA THR A 427 39.11 -0.11 13.77
C THR A 427 38.60 -1.07 12.69
N ARG A 428 37.34 -1.51 12.82
CA ARG A 428 36.63 -2.42 11.92
C ARG A 428 35.14 -2.12 11.92
N LEU A 429 34.39 -2.69 10.98
CA LEU A 429 32.96 -2.46 10.85
C LEU A 429 32.16 -2.92 12.08
N PHE A 430 32.59 -4.00 12.74
CA PHE A 430 32.00 -4.43 14.02
C PHE A 430 32.06 -3.33 15.09
N ASP A 431 33.19 -2.63 15.24
CA ASP A 431 33.36 -1.57 16.25
C ASP A 431 32.42 -0.38 15.99
N HIS A 432 32.02 -0.17 14.72
CA HIS A 432 31.05 0.86 14.33
C HIS A 432 29.62 0.44 14.65
N MET A 433 29.26 -0.83 14.42
CA MET A 433 27.89 -1.32 14.53
C MET A 433 27.52 -1.84 15.93
N SER A 434 28.48 -2.35 16.69
CA SER A 434 28.19 -2.94 18.00
C SER A 434 27.57 -1.97 19.02
N PRO A 435 27.91 -0.66 19.07
CA PRO A 435 27.23 0.28 19.95
C PRO A 435 25.75 0.41 19.64
N PHE A 436 25.36 0.36 18.36
CA PHE A 436 23.96 0.41 17.95
C PHE A 436 23.17 -0.77 18.53
N PHE A 437 23.63 -2.01 18.34
CA PHE A 437 22.95 -3.20 18.87
C PHE A 437 22.91 -3.22 20.40
N GLN A 438 23.98 -2.76 21.06
CA GLN A 438 24.00 -2.60 22.51
C GLN A 438 22.94 -1.59 22.98
N GLU A 439 22.78 -0.46 22.29
CA GLU A 439 21.73 0.51 22.63
C GLU A 439 20.31 -0.02 22.39
N VAL A 440 20.10 -0.88 21.37
CA VAL A 440 18.81 -1.55 21.21
C VAL A 440 18.52 -2.45 22.41
N ALA A 441 19.47 -3.30 22.81
CA ALA A 441 19.32 -4.19 23.97
C ALA A 441 19.09 -3.39 25.27
N ASN A 442 19.83 -2.29 25.48
CA ASN A 442 19.63 -1.37 26.60
C ASN A 442 18.22 -0.77 26.59
N SER A 443 17.69 -0.47 25.41
CA SER A 443 16.36 0.13 25.24
C SER A 443 15.23 -0.89 25.49
N ILE A 444 15.39 -2.13 25.03
CA ILE A 444 14.46 -3.24 25.35
C ILE A 444 14.38 -3.42 26.87
N LYS A 445 15.52 -3.48 27.56
CA LYS A 445 15.58 -3.59 29.02
C LYS A 445 14.91 -2.41 29.72
N PHE A 446 15.19 -1.19 29.25
CA PHE A 446 14.69 0.05 29.85
C PHE A 446 13.17 0.20 29.71
N LEU A 447 12.63 -0.17 28.54
CA LEU A 447 11.19 -0.11 28.30
C LEU A 447 10.46 -1.25 29.03
N GLY A 448 11.05 -2.44 29.09
CA GLY A 448 10.50 -3.59 29.80
C GLY A 448 9.03 -3.86 29.44
N ASN A 449 8.18 -3.98 30.45
CA ASN A 449 6.74 -4.23 30.28
C ASN A 449 5.96 -3.09 29.60
N ARG A 450 6.60 -1.95 29.30
CA ARG A 450 5.98 -0.84 28.55
C ARG A 450 6.08 -1.03 27.04
N LEU A 451 6.86 -2.00 26.56
CA LEU A 451 7.02 -2.32 25.15
C LEU A 451 6.15 -3.52 24.76
N GLN A 452 5.35 -3.36 23.70
CA GLN A 452 4.68 -4.44 22.98
C GLN A 452 5.04 -4.35 21.50
N VAL A 453 5.59 -5.44 20.95
CA VAL A 453 5.79 -5.62 19.50
C VAL A 453 4.81 -6.68 19.02
N GLU A 454 4.09 -6.37 17.94
CA GLU A 454 3.17 -7.28 17.25
C GLU A 454 3.72 -7.53 15.84
N ALA A 455 4.01 -8.78 15.48
CA ALA A 455 4.41 -9.13 14.11
C ALA A 455 3.22 -9.72 13.33
N ILE A 456 2.93 -9.17 12.15
CA ILE A 456 1.85 -9.61 11.26
C ILE A 456 2.42 -9.97 9.90
N LEU A 457 2.33 -11.24 9.52
CA LEU A 457 2.66 -11.70 8.17
C LEU A 457 1.51 -11.36 7.20
N GLY A 458 1.81 -10.69 6.10
CA GLY A 458 0.86 -10.45 5.03
C GLY A 458 1.06 -9.14 4.28
N ASP A 459 0.27 -8.95 3.22
CA ASP A 459 0.19 -7.70 2.48
C ASP A 459 -0.33 -6.57 3.38
N TYR A 460 0.37 -5.43 3.43
CA TYR A 460 0.02 -4.34 4.32
C TYR A 460 -1.38 -3.75 4.05
N VAL A 461 -1.86 -3.78 2.80
CA VAL A 461 -3.18 -3.27 2.42
C VAL A 461 -4.26 -4.16 3.00
N ASP A 462 -4.08 -5.48 2.91
CA ASP A 462 -5.02 -6.44 3.49
C ASP A 462 -4.99 -6.34 5.02
N VAL A 463 -3.81 -6.29 5.63
CA VAL A 463 -3.65 -6.09 7.08
C VAL A 463 -4.29 -4.78 7.55
N ALA A 464 -4.09 -3.69 6.80
CA ALA A 464 -4.69 -2.40 7.13
C ALA A 464 -6.21 -2.43 7.06
N GLU A 465 -6.78 -3.04 6.01
CA GLU A 465 -8.23 -3.22 5.88
C GLU A 465 -8.78 -4.12 6.99
N GLU A 466 -8.12 -5.24 7.32
CA GLU A 466 -8.52 -6.12 8.42
C GLU A 466 -8.54 -5.40 9.78
N ILE A 467 -7.51 -4.60 10.09
CA ILE A 467 -7.44 -3.81 11.33
C ILE A 467 -8.58 -2.79 11.39
N GLN A 468 -8.83 -2.04 10.31
CA GLN A 468 -9.89 -1.04 10.25
C GLN A 468 -11.28 -1.63 10.41
N MET A 469 -11.47 -2.85 9.90
CA MET A 469 -12.76 -3.53 9.92
C MET A 469 -12.97 -4.37 11.19
N GLY A 470 -11.97 -4.42 12.08
CA GLY A 470 -12.04 -5.21 13.31
C GLY A 470 -12.08 -6.71 13.05
N PHE A 471 -11.46 -7.20 11.97
CA PHE A 471 -11.46 -8.65 11.65
C PHE A 471 -10.65 -9.50 12.62
N TYR A 472 -9.94 -8.79 13.47
CA TYR A 472 -9.10 -9.25 14.53
C TYR A 472 -9.81 -9.26 15.89
N SER A 473 -11.04 -8.73 16.00
CA SER A 473 -11.80 -8.76 17.25
C SER A 473 -12.63 -10.04 17.39
N SER A 474 -12.67 -10.59 18.60
CA SER A 474 -13.50 -11.74 18.97
C SER A 474 -14.97 -11.35 18.95
N VAL A 475 -15.62 -11.43 17.79
CA VAL A 475 -17.07 -11.63 17.79
C VAL A 475 -17.27 -13.13 18.06
N GLU A 476 -17.89 -13.44 19.20
CA GLU A 476 -18.22 -14.80 19.61
C GLU A 476 -18.80 -15.61 18.44
N GLY A 477 -18.13 -16.70 18.05
CA GLY A 477 -18.72 -17.74 17.21
C GLY A 477 -18.09 -18.03 15.84
N ASP A 478 -17.01 -17.35 15.41
CA ASP A 478 -16.33 -17.72 14.14
C ASP A 478 -14.81 -17.56 14.25
N ASP A 479 -14.20 -18.47 15.01
CA ASP A 479 -12.76 -18.62 15.21
C ASP A 479 -12.09 -19.52 14.15
N SER A 480 -12.81 -19.84 13.06
CA SER A 480 -12.38 -20.84 12.08
C SER A 480 -11.12 -20.43 11.29
N ALA A 481 -10.77 -19.15 11.28
CA ALA A 481 -9.66 -18.59 10.49
C ALA A 481 -8.43 -18.16 11.32
N GLY A 482 -8.42 -18.38 12.65
CA GLY A 482 -7.29 -18.04 13.53
C GLY A 482 -6.88 -16.55 13.52
N ARG A 483 -7.83 -15.65 13.22
CA ARG A 483 -7.60 -14.19 13.12
C ARG A 483 -7.88 -13.49 14.44
N PHE A 484 -7.30 -13.96 15.54
CA PHE A 484 -7.47 -13.33 16.86
C PHE A 484 -6.38 -12.29 17.12
N ARG A 485 -6.78 -11.07 17.48
CA ARG A 485 -5.89 -10.05 18.02
C ARG A 485 -6.39 -9.60 19.39
N PRO A 486 -5.47 -9.40 20.35
CA PRO A 486 -5.85 -8.91 21.67
C PRO A 486 -6.64 -7.60 21.60
N MET A 487 -7.75 -7.50 22.34
CA MET A 487 -8.63 -6.33 22.34
C MET A 487 -7.92 -5.01 22.71
N GLY A 488 -6.80 -5.08 23.44
CA GLY A 488 -5.99 -3.92 23.83
C GLY A 488 -5.07 -3.37 22.73
N PHE A 489 -4.91 -4.08 21.61
CA PHE A 489 -3.99 -3.65 20.55
C PHE A 489 -4.58 -2.48 19.73
N PRO A 490 -3.74 -1.54 19.27
CA PRO A 490 -4.20 -0.32 18.59
C PRO A 490 -4.87 -0.64 17.26
N THR A 491 -6.07 -0.13 17.04
CA THR A 491 -6.73 -0.10 15.72
C THR A 491 -6.44 1.17 14.94
N HIS A 492 -5.84 2.17 15.61
CA HIS A 492 -5.34 3.38 15.01
C HIS A 492 -3.92 3.65 15.52
N TYR A 493 -3.07 4.15 14.63
CA TYR A 493 -1.66 4.42 14.88
C TYR A 493 -1.37 5.91 14.88
N ASP A 494 -0.38 6.31 15.66
CA ASP A 494 0.10 7.70 15.68
C ASP A 494 1.13 7.94 14.56
N ARG A 495 1.83 6.89 14.13
CA ARG A 495 2.90 6.93 13.13
C ARG A 495 2.83 5.71 12.23
N VAL A 496 2.90 5.90 10.93
CA VAL A 496 2.92 4.82 9.94
C VAL A 496 4.10 5.01 8.99
N HIS A 497 4.90 3.96 8.80
CA HIS A 497 5.97 3.87 7.80
C HIS A 497 5.65 2.72 6.86
N LEU A 498 5.80 2.93 5.55
CA LEU A 498 5.48 1.93 4.53
C LEU A 498 6.67 1.58 3.62
N SER A 499 7.87 2.06 3.91
CA SER A 499 9.01 1.97 2.99
C SER A 499 8.61 2.38 1.56
N ASN A 500 9.05 1.62 0.55
CA ASN A 500 8.65 1.70 -0.86
C ASN A 500 7.53 0.72 -1.24
N VAL A 501 6.87 0.07 -0.26
CA VAL A 501 5.78 -0.89 -0.54
C VAL A 501 4.68 -0.32 -1.43
N PRO A 502 4.28 0.98 -1.33
CA PRO A 502 3.30 1.55 -2.24
C PRO A 502 3.65 1.41 -3.74
N ASP A 503 4.93 1.37 -4.12
CA ASP A 503 5.35 1.20 -5.53
C ASP A 503 4.82 -0.10 -6.15
N TYR A 504 4.60 -1.12 -5.32
CA TYR A 504 4.11 -2.44 -5.71
C TYR A 504 2.59 -2.57 -5.60
N MET A 505 1.93 -1.62 -4.93
CA MET A 505 0.53 -1.72 -4.51
C MET A 505 -0.33 -0.56 -5.07
N GLY A 506 0.08 0.07 -6.17
CA GLY A 506 -0.73 1.13 -6.82
C GLY A 506 -0.45 2.54 -6.32
N GLY A 507 0.73 2.75 -5.74
CA GLY A 507 1.26 4.02 -5.30
C GLY A 507 0.47 4.63 -4.16
N HIS A 508 0.43 5.96 -4.13
CA HIS A 508 -0.22 6.76 -3.09
C HIS A 508 -1.74 6.51 -2.94
N LEU A 509 -2.40 5.84 -3.89
CA LEU A 509 -3.80 5.42 -3.72
C LEU A 509 -3.99 4.47 -2.56
N THR A 510 -3.14 3.45 -2.45
CA THR A 510 -3.24 2.55 -1.30
C THR A 510 -2.78 3.23 -0.01
N THR A 511 -1.83 4.17 -0.10
CA THR A 511 -1.47 5.03 1.03
C THR A 511 -2.67 5.81 1.58
N PHE A 512 -3.47 6.46 0.73
CA PHE A 512 -4.60 7.28 1.20
C PHE A 512 -5.86 6.47 1.52
N LEU A 513 -6.05 5.35 0.83
CA LEU A 513 -7.24 4.51 1.01
C LEU A 513 -7.12 3.55 2.20
N TYR A 514 -5.90 3.14 2.57
CA TYR A 514 -5.69 2.13 3.63
C TYR A 514 -4.71 2.56 4.71
N ALA A 515 -3.55 3.15 4.38
CA ALA A 515 -2.59 3.52 5.43
C ALA A 515 -3.01 4.77 6.22
N LEU A 516 -3.49 5.82 5.54
CA LEU A 516 -3.91 7.05 6.21
C LEU A 516 -5.13 6.84 7.12
N PRO A 517 -6.13 5.98 6.79
CA PRO A 517 -7.20 5.62 7.70
C PRO A 517 -6.79 4.67 8.84
N LEU A 518 -5.57 4.10 8.83
CA LEU A 518 -4.98 3.53 10.06
C LEU A 518 -4.61 4.62 11.06
N CYS A 519 -4.54 5.90 10.67
CA CYS A 519 -4.31 6.99 11.60
C CYS A 519 -5.62 7.65 12.02
N ARG A 520 -5.68 8.20 13.24
CA ARG A 520 -6.79 9.07 13.63
C ARG A 520 -6.83 10.31 12.72
N ARG A 521 -8.02 10.78 12.35
CA ARG A 521 -8.20 12.01 11.55
C ARG A 521 -7.81 13.27 12.33
N CYS A 522 -6.52 13.53 12.41
CA CYS A 522 -5.97 14.74 13.01
C CYS A 522 -4.60 15.07 12.41
N PRO A 523 -4.17 16.35 12.41
CA PRO A 523 -2.89 16.75 11.82
C PRO A 523 -1.64 16.23 12.55
N SER A 524 -1.79 15.70 13.79
CA SER A 524 -0.67 15.25 14.63
C SER A 524 -0.13 13.85 14.31
N VAL A 525 -0.76 13.15 13.37
CA VAL A 525 -0.29 11.85 12.86
C VAL A 525 0.41 12.05 11.53
N PHE A 526 1.20 11.06 11.10
CA PHE A 526 1.67 11.02 9.71
C PHE A 526 1.81 9.59 9.21
N VAL A 527 1.73 9.47 7.89
CA VAL A 527 2.16 8.30 7.12
C VAL A 527 3.36 8.73 6.28
N LYS A 528 4.45 7.96 6.31
CA LYS A 528 5.61 8.17 5.44
C LYS A 528 5.87 6.99 4.51
N ALA A 529 6.22 7.29 3.26
CA ALA A 529 6.62 6.33 2.24
C ALA A 529 7.61 6.98 1.27
N ASN A 530 8.44 6.19 0.59
CA ASN A 530 9.30 6.65 -0.50
C ASN A 530 8.97 5.91 -1.81
N CYS A 531 9.52 6.39 -2.91
CA CYS A 531 9.41 5.75 -4.22
C CYS A 531 10.82 5.34 -4.66
N LEU A 532 11.12 4.04 -4.65
CA LEU A 532 12.45 3.52 -4.95
C LEU A 532 12.48 2.68 -6.22
N ARG A 533 11.41 1.95 -6.52
CA ARG A 533 11.40 1.03 -7.67
C ARG A 533 11.57 1.76 -8.99
N ASN A 534 10.89 2.89 -9.13
CA ASN A 534 10.81 3.71 -10.34
C ASN A 534 11.08 5.18 -10.02
N SER A 535 11.98 5.42 -9.06
CA SER A 535 12.37 6.76 -8.60
C SER A 535 12.81 7.67 -9.74
N SER A 536 13.49 7.13 -10.75
CA SER A 536 13.91 7.86 -11.96
C SER A 536 12.77 8.35 -12.85
N SER A 537 11.56 7.79 -12.69
CA SER A 537 10.39 8.22 -13.46
C SER A 537 9.80 9.53 -12.92
N PHE A 538 9.99 9.85 -11.64
CA PHE A 538 9.27 10.92 -10.96
C PHE A 538 10.21 11.97 -10.37
N ASN A 539 10.01 13.23 -10.75
CA ASN A 539 10.83 14.34 -10.25
C ASN A 539 10.18 15.04 -9.06
N THR A 540 8.85 14.93 -8.92
CA THR A 540 8.07 15.60 -7.87
C THR A 540 6.98 14.70 -7.32
N VAL A 541 6.50 14.96 -6.11
CA VAL A 541 5.33 14.26 -5.55
C VAL A 541 4.11 14.45 -6.47
N LEU A 542 3.98 15.60 -7.14
CA LEU A 542 2.88 15.84 -8.08
C LEU A 542 2.94 14.97 -9.33
N ASP A 543 4.13 14.57 -9.80
CA ASP A 543 4.26 13.59 -10.88
C ASP A 543 3.76 12.21 -10.44
N TYR A 544 4.14 11.82 -9.22
CA TYR A 544 3.69 10.57 -8.61
C TYR A 544 2.16 10.57 -8.43
N LEU A 545 1.60 11.68 -7.94
CA LEU A 545 0.16 11.91 -7.79
C LEU A 545 -0.61 11.89 -9.12
N SER A 546 -0.04 12.53 -10.14
CA SER A 546 -0.60 12.59 -11.50
C SER A 546 -0.63 11.24 -12.16
N GLU A 547 0.41 10.43 -11.94
CA GLU A 547 0.44 9.05 -12.42
C GLU A 547 -0.66 8.25 -11.73
N TYR A 548 -0.58 7.90 -10.44
CA TYR A 548 -1.50 6.89 -9.89
C TYR A 548 -2.94 7.37 -9.61
N GLN A 549 -3.22 8.66 -9.43
CA GLN A 549 -4.59 9.17 -9.14
C GLN A 549 -5.05 10.35 -10.01
N LEU A 550 -4.31 10.76 -11.04
CA LEU A 550 -4.67 11.93 -11.86
C LEU A 550 -4.90 13.20 -11.00
N ILE A 551 -4.12 13.39 -9.93
CA ILE A 551 -4.17 14.56 -9.07
C ILE A 551 -3.05 15.53 -9.47
N THR A 552 -3.40 16.79 -9.74
CA THR A 552 -2.49 17.73 -10.41
C THR A 552 -1.90 18.82 -9.53
N ASP A 553 -2.45 18.99 -8.32
CA ASP A 553 -2.06 20.02 -7.37
C ASP A 553 -2.62 19.70 -5.98
N ASP A 554 -2.11 20.41 -4.98
CA ASP A 554 -2.42 20.19 -3.57
C ASP A 554 -3.88 20.50 -3.24
N LYS A 555 -4.49 21.44 -3.98
CA LYS A 555 -5.91 21.72 -3.83
C LYS A 555 -6.71 20.50 -4.24
N MET A 556 -6.45 19.93 -5.40
CA MET A 556 -7.12 18.72 -5.87
C MET A 556 -6.85 17.53 -4.93
N LEU A 557 -5.64 17.40 -4.39
CA LEU A 557 -5.30 16.40 -3.36
C LEU A 557 -6.16 16.56 -2.10
N LEU A 558 -6.25 17.78 -1.58
CA LEU A 558 -7.07 18.10 -0.43
C LEU A 558 -8.54 17.75 -0.69
N GLN A 559 -9.08 18.12 -1.85
CA GLN A 559 -10.48 17.87 -2.20
C GLN A 559 -10.80 16.37 -2.32
N LEU A 560 -9.93 15.58 -2.95
CA LEU A 560 -10.20 14.18 -3.28
C LEU A 560 -9.75 13.16 -2.22
N ALA A 561 -8.75 13.50 -1.42
CA ALA A 561 -8.16 12.58 -0.43
C ALA A 561 -8.15 13.15 1.00
N GLN A 562 -8.45 14.45 1.18
CA GLN A 562 -8.34 15.14 2.47
C GLN A 562 -6.92 15.05 3.08
N THR A 563 -5.92 15.02 2.20
CA THR A 563 -4.52 14.81 2.56
C THR A 563 -3.71 16.10 2.39
N VAL A 564 -2.79 16.33 3.32
CA VAL A 564 -1.75 17.36 3.25
C VAL A 564 -0.38 16.68 3.16
N ILE A 565 0.51 17.23 2.33
CA ILE A 565 1.90 16.78 2.22
C ILE A 565 2.74 17.64 3.17
N LEU A 566 3.37 16.99 4.15
CA LEU A 566 4.22 17.66 5.16
C LEU A 566 5.67 17.81 4.67
N ILE A 567 6.20 16.75 4.06
CA ILE A 567 7.55 16.70 3.51
C ILE A 567 7.45 16.18 2.08
N ARG A 568 8.09 16.89 1.16
CA ARG A 568 8.06 16.66 -0.29
C ARG A 568 9.35 15.99 -0.79
N GLU A 569 9.43 15.82 -2.11
CA GLU A 569 10.65 15.40 -2.80
C GLU A 569 11.88 16.22 -2.38
N ASN A 570 13.05 15.58 -2.36
CA ASN A 570 14.31 16.24 -2.07
C ASN A 570 15.11 16.46 -3.36
N LYS A 571 15.17 17.71 -3.85
CA LYS A 571 15.83 18.05 -5.12
C LYS A 571 17.35 17.93 -5.09
N ASP A 572 17.95 17.83 -3.91
CA ASP A 572 19.40 17.64 -3.76
C ASP A 572 19.79 16.17 -3.97
N PHE A 573 18.83 15.24 -3.97
CA PHE A 573 19.06 13.84 -4.29
C PHE A 573 19.00 13.61 -5.80
N PRO A 574 19.87 12.73 -6.37
CA PRO A 574 19.81 12.36 -7.79
C PRO A 574 18.43 11.85 -8.23
N TRP A 575 17.73 11.19 -7.32
CA TRP A 575 16.36 10.72 -7.50
C TRP A 575 15.45 11.36 -6.43
N PRO A 576 14.82 12.51 -6.71
CA PRO A 576 14.18 13.31 -5.65
C PRO A 576 13.07 12.58 -4.87
N MET A 577 12.36 11.68 -5.54
CA MET A 577 11.28 10.86 -4.97
C MET A 577 11.76 9.63 -4.18
N ALA A 578 13.05 9.32 -4.21
CA ALA A 578 13.64 8.31 -3.33
C ALA A 578 13.68 8.77 -1.86
N TYR A 579 13.58 10.08 -1.63
CA TYR A 579 13.41 10.63 -0.29
C TYR A 579 11.99 10.37 0.24
N TYR A 580 11.86 10.23 1.56
CA TYR A 580 10.56 9.97 2.19
C TYR A 580 9.62 11.16 2.04
N THR A 581 8.44 10.90 1.49
CA THR A 581 7.31 11.83 1.48
C THR A 581 6.43 11.56 2.71
N TYR A 582 5.97 12.63 3.36
CA TYR A 582 5.15 12.55 4.56
C TYR A 582 3.75 13.11 4.28
N TYR A 583 2.73 12.37 4.70
CA TYR A 583 1.33 12.69 4.50
C TYR A 583 0.58 12.74 5.82
N THR A 584 -0.39 13.65 5.94
CA THR A 584 -1.32 13.70 7.08
C THR A 584 -2.74 14.08 6.65
N TRP A 585 -3.69 13.91 7.56
CA TRP A 585 -5.06 14.39 7.39
C TRP A 585 -5.10 15.92 7.50
N SER A 586 -5.86 16.58 6.63
CA SER A 586 -6.07 18.03 6.73
C SER A 586 -6.90 18.45 7.94
N GLY A 587 -7.74 17.57 8.47
CA GLY A 587 -8.63 17.83 9.58
C GLY A 587 -9.46 16.61 9.98
N SER A 588 -10.35 16.80 10.97
CA SER A 588 -11.19 15.72 11.52
C SER A 588 -12.52 15.53 10.79
N ASN A 589 -13.08 16.61 10.23
CA ASN A 589 -14.42 16.62 9.63
C ASN A 589 -14.34 16.38 8.12
N ALA A 590 -15.35 15.72 7.54
CA ALA A 590 -15.51 15.64 6.09
C ALA A 590 -15.64 17.03 5.44
N HIS A 591 -15.41 17.13 4.14
CA HIS A 591 -15.53 18.39 3.41
C HIS A 591 -16.95 18.92 3.42
N SER A 592 -17.08 20.25 3.45
CA SER A 592 -18.33 20.90 3.12
C SER A 592 -18.54 20.90 1.60
N TYR A 593 -19.79 20.98 1.13
CA TYR A 593 -20.11 20.89 -0.30
C TYR A 593 -19.32 21.90 -1.18
N PRO A 594 -19.15 23.19 -0.79
CA PRO A 594 -18.31 24.13 -1.53
C PRO A 594 -16.84 23.74 -1.66
N ASP A 595 -16.32 22.93 -0.73
CA ASP A 595 -14.92 22.52 -0.71
C ASP A 595 -14.66 21.32 -1.62
N LEU A 596 -15.70 20.64 -2.11
CA LEU A 596 -15.55 19.50 -3.01
C LEU A 596 -15.02 19.91 -4.38
N LEU A 597 -14.34 18.99 -5.06
CA LEU A 597 -14.04 19.16 -6.48
C LEU A 597 -15.37 19.31 -7.25
N PRO A 598 -15.58 20.39 -8.04
CA PRO A 598 -16.87 20.63 -8.69
C PRO A 598 -17.32 19.46 -9.56
N ARG A 599 -18.62 19.13 -9.55
CA ARG A 599 -19.19 17.91 -10.17
C ARG A 599 -18.62 17.60 -11.56
N LYS A 600 -18.58 18.56 -12.48
CA LYS A 600 -18.06 18.34 -13.85
C LYS A 600 -16.58 17.94 -13.86
N ALA A 601 -15.75 18.56 -13.02
CA ALA A 601 -14.34 18.22 -12.88
C ALA A 601 -14.15 16.86 -12.19
N PHE A 602 -14.96 16.57 -11.17
CA PHE A 602 -14.99 15.28 -10.49
C PHE A 602 -15.39 14.13 -11.42
N THR A 603 -16.44 14.29 -12.21
CA THR A 603 -16.87 13.31 -13.21
C THR A 603 -15.80 13.06 -14.27
N LYS A 604 -15.14 14.12 -14.78
CA LYS A 604 -13.99 13.98 -15.69
C LYS A 604 -12.87 13.16 -15.05
N TRP A 605 -12.49 13.51 -13.81
CA TRP A 605 -11.44 12.83 -13.06
C TRP A 605 -11.76 11.34 -12.88
N PHE A 606 -12.95 11.01 -12.40
CA PHE A 606 -13.34 9.62 -12.12
C PHE A 606 -13.32 8.75 -13.38
N TYR A 607 -13.87 9.24 -14.50
CA TYR A 607 -13.79 8.52 -15.79
C TYR A 607 -12.34 8.35 -16.25
N GLY A 608 -11.47 9.34 -16.02
CA GLY A 608 -10.04 9.24 -16.28
C GLY A 608 -9.38 8.11 -15.48
N LEU A 609 -9.66 8.02 -14.17
CA LEU A 609 -9.12 6.95 -13.31
C LEU A 609 -9.60 5.57 -13.77
N PHE A 610 -10.89 5.45 -14.12
CA PHE A 610 -11.42 4.20 -14.64
C PHE A 610 -10.60 3.72 -15.86
N PHE A 611 -10.40 4.58 -16.87
CA PHE A 611 -9.63 4.21 -18.05
C PHE A 611 -8.16 3.91 -17.73
N ARG A 612 -7.58 4.59 -16.74
CA ARG A 612 -6.22 4.31 -16.28
C ARG A 612 -6.07 2.89 -15.74
N TRP A 613 -7.03 2.39 -14.97
CA TRP A 613 -6.93 1.04 -14.38
C TRP A 613 -7.38 -0.06 -15.34
N ALA A 614 -8.41 0.22 -16.14
CA ALA A 614 -9.00 -0.73 -17.08
C ALA A 614 -8.07 -1.03 -18.27
N LEU A 615 -7.33 -0.03 -18.76
CA LEU A 615 -6.53 -0.18 -19.97
C LEU A 615 -5.10 -0.60 -19.68
N PRO A 616 -4.52 -1.52 -20.47
CA PRO A 616 -3.10 -1.80 -20.41
C PRO A 616 -2.29 -0.57 -20.86
N PHE A 617 -1.13 -0.38 -20.24
CA PHE A 617 -0.14 0.59 -20.70
C PHE A 617 0.91 -0.09 -21.56
N ASN A 618 1.32 0.58 -22.64
CA ASN A 618 2.47 0.13 -23.42
C ASN A 618 3.72 0.38 -22.56
N GLN A 619 4.48 -0.68 -22.27
CA GLN A 619 5.73 -0.60 -21.54
C GLN A 619 6.83 -1.27 -22.36
N ASN A 620 8.07 -0.80 -22.22
CA ASN A 620 9.23 -1.51 -22.74
C ASN A 620 9.67 -2.57 -21.72
N PRO A 621 9.40 -3.86 -21.94
CA PRO A 621 9.73 -4.90 -20.96
C PRO A 621 11.24 -5.14 -20.83
N ARG A 622 12.08 -4.53 -21.68
CA ARG A 622 13.54 -4.70 -21.65
C ARG A 622 14.26 -3.79 -20.65
N VAL A 623 13.59 -2.75 -20.13
CA VAL A 623 14.19 -1.77 -19.20
C VAL A 623 13.42 -1.77 -17.89
N VAL A 624 13.82 -2.63 -16.96
CA VAL A 624 13.09 -2.89 -15.70
C VAL A 624 12.88 -1.61 -14.88
N ALA A 625 13.88 -0.72 -14.81
CA ALA A 625 13.80 0.53 -14.05
C ALA A 625 12.75 1.52 -14.59
N GLU A 626 12.31 1.38 -15.85
CA GLU A 626 11.27 2.22 -16.46
C GLU A 626 9.85 1.62 -16.27
N ILE A 627 9.72 0.43 -15.68
CA ILE A 627 8.44 -0.27 -15.50
C ILE A 627 7.72 0.29 -14.26
N ILE A 628 6.77 1.19 -14.50
CA ILE A 628 5.77 1.61 -13.50
C ILE A 628 4.70 0.52 -13.38
N LEU A 629 4.59 -0.11 -12.21
CA LEU A 629 3.60 -1.16 -11.96
C LEU A 629 2.19 -0.58 -11.86
N SER A 630 1.20 -1.30 -12.40
CA SER A 630 -0.23 -0.98 -12.26
C SER A 630 -0.98 -2.23 -11.75
N PRO A 631 -0.73 -2.63 -10.49
CA PRO A 631 -1.17 -3.89 -9.91
C PRO A 631 -2.69 -3.95 -9.75
N LEU A 632 -3.36 -2.82 -9.59
CA LEU A 632 -4.77 -2.77 -9.20
C LEU A 632 -5.68 -3.28 -10.32
N ASN A 633 -6.67 -4.09 -9.93
CA ASN A 633 -7.81 -4.45 -10.78
C ASN A 633 -9.02 -3.54 -10.48
N LEU A 634 -10.16 -3.78 -11.15
CA LEU A 634 -11.34 -2.91 -11.04
C LEU A 634 -12.04 -2.95 -9.68
N THR A 635 -11.67 -3.85 -8.77
CA THR A 635 -12.20 -3.85 -7.38
C THR A 635 -11.85 -2.58 -6.61
N ILE A 636 -10.79 -1.86 -7.02
CA ILE A 636 -10.39 -0.61 -6.37
C ILE A 636 -11.47 0.47 -6.46
N LEU A 637 -12.27 0.50 -7.53
CA LEU A 637 -13.38 1.44 -7.70
C LEU A 637 -14.41 1.29 -6.57
N PHE A 638 -14.72 0.05 -6.22
CA PHE A 638 -15.72 -0.28 -5.19
C PHE A 638 -15.24 0.00 -3.77
N ARG A 639 -13.93 0.23 -3.58
CA ARG A 639 -13.36 0.71 -2.31
C ARG A 639 -13.18 2.22 -2.28
N LEU A 640 -12.85 2.83 -3.43
CA LEU A 640 -12.76 4.27 -3.58
C LEU A 640 -14.14 4.97 -3.44
N ILE A 641 -15.20 4.41 -4.02
CA ILE A 641 -16.56 4.97 -3.94
C ILE A 641 -17.02 5.22 -2.49
N PRO A 642 -17.06 4.22 -1.59
CA PRO A 642 -17.48 4.45 -0.21
C PRO A 642 -16.53 5.40 0.51
N HIS A 643 -15.22 5.33 0.24
CA HIS A 643 -14.24 6.26 0.81
C HIS A 643 -14.55 7.72 0.45
N LEU A 644 -14.80 8.03 -0.82
CA LEU A 644 -15.17 9.38 -1.27
C LEU A 644 -16.47 9.88 -0.61
N CYS A 645 -17.45 9.00 -0.37
CA CYS A 645 -18.63 9.37 0.41
C CYS A 645 -18.27 9.76 1.86
N THR A 646 -17.29 9.10 2.50
CA THR A 646 -16.82 9.52 3.83
C THR A 646 -16.08 10.87 3.84
N LEU A 647 -15.65 11.35 2.67
CA LEU A 647 -15.05 12.67 2.49
C LEU A 647 -16.08 13.75 2.16
N GLY A 648 -17.36 13.39 2.01
CA GLY A 648 -18.46 14.33 1.77
C GLY A 648 -19.01 14.32 0.34
N TYR A 649 -18.46 13.52 -0.58
CA TYR A 649 -18.97 13.46 -1.96
C TYR A 649 -20.38 12.84 -2.03
N PRO A 650 -21.35 13.48 -2.70
CA PRO A 650 -22.71 12.96 -2.81
C PRO A 650 -22.76 11.59 -3.49
N ALA A 651 -23.37 10.61 -2.82
CA ALA A 651 -23.57 9.25 -3.34
C ALA A 651 -24.15 9.20 -4.78
N HIS A 652 -25.05 10.12 -5.13
CA HIS A 652 -25.65 10.14 -6.47
C HIS A 652 -24.68 10.52 -7.59
N TRP A 653 -23.61 11.27 -7.31
CA TRP A 653 -22.54 11.52 -8.30
C TRP A 653 -21.82 10.23 -8.65
N LEU A 654 -21.48 9.44 -7.62
CA LEU A 654 -20.76 8.19 -7.75
C LEU A 654 -21.63 7.09 -8.38
N SER A 655 -22.89 6.97 -7.97
CA SER A 655 -23.81 5.98 -8.52
C SER A 655 -24.10 6.22 -10.00
N GLU A 656 -24.26 7.48 -10.41
CA GLU A 656 -24.47 7.86 -11.81
C GLU A 656 -23.25 7.51 -12.66
N ILE A 657 -22.04 7.88 -12.20
CA ILE A 657 -20.78 7.56 -12.88
C ILE A 657 -20.61 6.04 -13.05
N LEU A 658 -20.80 5.27 -11.97
CA LEU A 658 -20.70 3.81 -12.02
C LEU A 658 -21.71 3.20 -13.00
N THR A 659 -22.96 3.65 -12.95
CA THR A 659 -24.03 3.18 -13.85
C THR A 659 -23.68 3.48 -15.30
N ASN A 660 -23.22 4.69 -15.62
CA ASN A 660 -22.82 5.08 -16.97
C ASN A 660 -21.67 4.23 -17.52
N ILE A 661 -20.72 3.82 -16.67
CA ILE A 661 -19.64 2.91 -17.08
C ILE A 661 -20.20 1.52 -17.37
N ILE A 662 -21.04 0.97 -16.48
CA ILE A 662 -21.66 -0.35 -16.66
C ILE A 662 -22.53 -0.39 -17.91
N THR A 663 -23.31 0.66 -18.19
CA THR A 663 -24.26 0.70 -19.31
C THR A 663 -23.68 1.31 -20.59
N ASN A 664 -22.36 1.53 -20.67
CA ASN A 664 -21.68 2.08 -21.85
C ASN A 664 -22.19 3.47 -22.32
N ASN A 665 -22.50 4.33 -21.36
CA ASN A 665 -23.02 5.70 -21.56
C ASN A 665 -22.02 6.79 -21.15
N VAL A 666 -20.72 6.48 -21.12
CA VAL A 666 -19.69 7.45 -20.75
C VAL A 666 -19.50 8.48 -21.86
N ILE A 667 -19.87 9.72 -21.55
CA ILE A 667 -19.58 10.91 -22.36
C ILE A 667 -18.68 11.83 -21.53
N THR A 668 -17.48 12.13 -22.03
CA THR A 668 -16.48 12.84 -21.23
C THR A 668 -15.46 13.63 -22.05
N THR A 669 -14.82 14.58 -21.39
CA THR A 669 -13.65 15.33 -21.88
C THR A 669 -12.32 14.73 -21.41
N ALA A 670 -12.37 13.64 -20.64
CA ALA A 670 -11.20 12.84 -20.29
C ALA A 670 -10.73 12.00 -21.49
N ARG A 671 -9.47 11.56 -21.44
CA ARG A 671 -8.94 10.54 -22.35
C ARG A 671 -8.16 9.51 -21.55
N PRO A 672 -8.11 8.25 -22.03
CA PRO A 672 -7.12 7.30 -21.56
C PRO A 672 -5.72 7.93 -21.49
N PRO A 673 -4.93 7.61 -20.45
CA PRO A 673 -3.56 8.10 -20.32
C PRO A 673 -2.72 7.87 -21.59
N ARG A 674 -2.00 8.88 -22.07
CA ARG A 674 -1.18 8.79 -23.31
C ARG A 674 0.32 8.85 -23.07
N THR A 675 0.72 9.25 -21.88
CA THR A 675 2.13 9.42 -21.47
C THR A 675 2.40 8.55 -20.26
N LYS A 676 3.68 8.23 -20.05
CA LYS A 676 4.17 7.45 -18.92
C LYS A 676 5.48 8.06 -18.40
N PRO A 677 5.55 8.45 -17.11
CA PRO A 677 4.39 8.70 -16.26
C PRO A 677 3.56 9.87 -16.79
N MET A 678 2.28 9.92 -16.41
CA MET A 678 1.46 11.12 -16.57
C MET A 678 1.98 12.26 -15.69
N ARG A 679 2.10 13.45 -16.28
CA ARG A 679 2.47 14.68 -15.57
C ARG A 679 1.23 15.52 -15.27
N PRO A 680 1.29 16.50 -14.33
CA PRO A 680 0.16 17.40 -14.07
C PRO A 680 -0.38 18.09 -15.33
N ALA A 681 0.50 18.45 -16.27
CA ALA A 681 0.11 19.06 -17.55
C ALA A 681 -0.73 18.11 -18.42
N ASP A 682 -0.39 16.82 -18.46
CA ASP A 682 -1.12 15.80 -19.22
C ASP A 682 -2.53 15.61 -18.69
N VAL A 683 -2.68 15.57 -17.37
CA VAL A 683 -3.97 15.42 -16.69
C VAL A 683 -4.86 16.67 -16.87
N LYS A 684 -4.27 17.87 -16.82
CA LYS A 684 -4.99 19.14 -17.01
C LYS A 684 -5.53 19.30 -18.43
N ARG A 685 -4.94 18.62 -19.42
CA ARG A 685 -5.37 18.69 -20.82
C ARG A 685 -6.87 18.43 -20.95
N LYS A 686 -7.54 19.30 -21.70
CA LYS A 686 -8.97 19.18 -22.01
C LYS A 686 -9.10 18.73 -23.46
N TYR A 687 -9.95 17.73 -23.66
CA TYR A 687 -10.31 17.23 -24.98
C TYR A 687 -11.76 17.58 -25.28
N ALA A 688 -12.12 17.54 -26.56
CA ALA A 688 -13.53 17.62 -26.96
C ALA A 688 -14.35 16.51 -26.29
N GLU A 689 -15.58 16.83 -25.93
CA GLU A 689 -16.50 15.86 -25.35
C GLU A 689 -16.77 14.73 -26.34
N LYS A 690 -16.72 13.49 -25.86
CA LYS A 690 -16.83 12.30 -26.71
C LYS A 690 -17.43 11.14 -25.94
N LYS A 691 -18.24 10.33 -26.62
CA LYS A 691 -18.65 9.01 -26.12
C LYS A 691 -17.46 8.05 -26.18
N LEU A 692 -17.06 7.50 -25.04
CA LEU A 692 -15.97 6.54 -24.94
C LEU A 692 -16.54 5.17 -24.55
N CYS A 693 -16.28 4.17 -25.38
CA CYS A 693 -16.79 2.82 -25.16
C CYS A 693 -16.16 2.18 -23.92
N THR A 694 -17.01 1.63 -23.04
CA THR A 694 -16.64 0.90 -21.81
C THR A 694 -17.16 -0.54 -21.81
N ALA A 695 -17.86 -0.96 -22.87
CA ALA A 695 -18.48 -2.27 -22.99
C ALA A 695 -17.55 -3.48 -22.69
N PRO A 696 -16.23 -3.46 -23.05
CA PRO A 696 -15.33 -4.57 -22.70
C PRO A 696 -15.26 -4.87 -21.20
N PHE A 697 -15.48 -3.87 -20.34
CA PHE A 697 -15.35 -3.98 -18.89
C PHE A 697 -16.71 -4.02 -18.16
N ALA A 698 -17.81 -3.86 -18.89
CA ALA A 698 -19.15 -3.70 -18.32
C ALA A 698 -19.58 -4.91 -17.47
N HIS A 699 -19.29 -6.13 -17.93
CA HIS A 699 -19.72 -7.37 -17.26
C HIS A 699 -18.91 -7.62 -15.97
N GLU A 700 -17.60 -7.32 -15.99
CA GLU A 700 -16.76 -7.36 -14.78
C GLU A 700 -17.29 -6.39 -13.74
N LEU A 701 -17.50 -5.12 -14.12
CA LEU A 701 -18.01 -4.10 -13.21
C LEU A 701 -19.42 -4.40 -12.70
N ALA A 702 -20.30 -4.96 -13.53
CA ALA A 702 -21.63 -5.34 -13.11
C ALA A 702 -21.61 -6.48 -12.09
N THR A 703 -20.76 -7.49 -12.30
CA THR A 703 -20.54 -8.58 -11.34
C THR A 703 -19.95 -8.05 -10.04
N LEU A 704 -18.94 -7.18 -10.11
CA LEU A 704 -18.37 -6.54 -8.93
C LEU A 704 -19.40 -5.66 -8.20
N ALA A 705 -20.27 -4.96 -8.92
CA ALA A 705 -21.34 -4.18 -8.30
C ALA A 705 -22.30 -5.08 -7.50
N ALA A 706 -22.65 -6.26 -8.02
CA ALA A 706 -23.45 -7.24 -7.29
C ALA A 706 -22.71 -7.75 -6.03
N LEU A 707 -21.43 -8.12 -6.15
CA LEU A 707 -20.61 -8.63 -5.05
C LEU A 707 -20.37 -7.59 -3.94
N PHE A 708 -20.18 -6.31 -4.31
CA PHE A 708 -19.91 -5.21 -3.39
C PHE A 708 -21.17 -4.46 -2.94
N GLN A 709 -22.36 -4.80 -3.45
CA GLN A 709 -23.61 -4.10 -3.16
C GLN A 709 -23.85 -3.84 -1.66
N PRO A 710 -23.61 -4.78 -0.72
CA PRO A 710 -23.77 -4.52 0.71
C PRO A 710 -22.86 -3.43 1.27
N LEU A 711 -21.72 -3.15 0.62
CA LEU A 711 -20.71 -2.19 1.06
C LEU A 711 -20.86 -0.82 0.39
N LEU A 712 -21.69 -0.72 -0.66
CA LEU A 712 -21.93 0.54 -1.35
C LEU A 712 -22.92 1.43 -0.57
N PRO A 713 -22.72 2.75 -0.57
CA PRO A 713 -23.62 3.71 0.11
C PRO A 713 -24.89 4.01 -0.70
N PHE A 714 -25.23 3.16 -1.68
CA PHE A 714 -26.38 3.29 -2.55
C PHE A 714 -26.74 1.94 -3.19
N ALA A 715 -27.99 1.77 -3.61
CA ALA A 715 -28.42 0.63 -4.43
C ALA A 715 -28.00 0.82 -5.89
N VAL A 716 -27.47 -0.22 -6.54
CA VAL A 716 -27.15 -0.22 -7.98
C VAL A 716 -28.31 -0.85 -8.72
N LEU A 717 -29.07 -0.03 -9.46
CA LEU A 717 -30.23 -0.48 -10.24
C LEU A 717 -29.86 -0.47 -11.73
N SER A 718 -29.43 -1.61 -12.25
CA SER A 718 -29.17 -1.82 -13.67
C SER A 718 -29.51 -3.26 -14.06
N PRO A 719 -30.16 -3.50 -15.21
CA PRO A 719 -30.48 -4.85 -15.66
C PRO A 719 -29.21 -5.66 -16.01
N LEU A 720 -28.07 -5.00 -16.18
CA LEU A 720 -26.79 -5.65 -16.41
C LEU A 720 -26.15 -6.19 -15.13
N VAL A 721 -26.59 -5.72 -13.96
CA VAL A 721 -26.08 -6.19 -12.66
C VAL A 721 -26.77 -7.51 -12.31
N PRO A 722 -26.03 -8.63 -12.26
CA PRO A 722 -26.63 -9.93 -11.97
C PRO A 722 -27.12 -9.99 -10.52
N SER A 723 -28.07 -10.88 -10.27
CA SER A 723 -28.42 -11.24 -8.89
C SER A 723 -27.23 -11.94 -8.22
N LEU A 724 -27.06 -11.79 -6.91
CA LEU A 724 -25.94 -12.46 -6.21
C LEU A 724 -26.00 -13.99 -6.33
N GLY A 725 -27.21 -14.56 -6.45
CA GLY A 725 -27.42 -16.01 -6.63
C GLY A 725 -27.04 -16.53 -8.01
N SER A 726 -26.90 -15.64 -9.00
CA SER A 726 -26.46 -15.97 -10.37
C SER A 726 -25.00 -15.58 -10.62
N VAL A 727 -24.19 -15.42 -9.57
CA VAL A 727 -22.75 -15.14 -9.68
C VAL A 727 -21.97 -16.37 -9.22
N TYR A 728 -21.24 -16.99 -10.15
CA TYR A 728 -20.50 -18.22 -9.94
C TYR A 728 -19.00 -18.01 -10.11
N LYS A 729 -18.20 -18.87 -9.48
CA LYS A 729 -16.76 -18.95 -9.72
C LYS A 729 -16.52 -19.90 -10.90
N TYR A 730 -16.03 -19.36 -12.01
CA TYR A 730 -15.60 -20.13 -13.17
C TYR A 730 -14.10 -20.39 -13.08
N THR A 731 -13.68 -21.56 -13.57
CA THR A 731 -12.28 -21.95 -13.71
C THR A 731 -12.01 -22.33 -15.15
N PHE A 732 -11.01 -21.70 -15.75
CA PHE A 732 -10.58 -21.88 -17.12
C PHE A 732 -9.24 -22.61 -17.13
N HIS A 733 -9.22 -23.81 -17.71
CA HIS A 733 -7.99 -24.59 -17.88
C HIS A 733 -7.25 -24.13 -19.14
N LEU A 734 -5.99 -23.71 -18.99
CA LEU A 734 -5.17 -23.14 -20.05
C LEU A 734 -3.88 -23.96 -20.27
N PRO A 735 -3.98 -25.26 -20.64
CA PRO A 735 -2.81 -26.15 -20.73
C PRO A 735 -1.80 -25.71 -21.79
N SER A 736 -2.26 -25.04 -22.85
CA SER A 736 -1.43 -24.49 -23.94
C SER A 736 -0.83 -23.12 -23.62
N TYR A 737 -0.96 -22.61 -22.39
CA TYR A 737 -0.32 -21.36 -21.99
C TYR A 737 1.21 -21.48 -22.10
N ILE A 738 1.81 -20.53 -22.83
CA ILE A 738 3.26 -20.39 -22.96
C ILE A 738 3.58 -18.93 -22.61
N THR A 739 4.47 -18.72 -21.64
CA THR A 739 5.05 -17.39 -21.42
C THR A 739 6.24 -17.20 -22.35
N THR A 740 6.21 -16.14 -23.16
CA THR A 740 7.33 -15.74 -24.02
C THR A 740 8.17 -14.63 -23.42
N GLN A 741 7.79 -14.14 -22.22
CA GLN A 741 8.50 -13.09 -21.50
C GLN A 741 8.98 -13.60 -20.14
N GLY A 742 10.25 -13.35 -19.81
CA GLY A 742 10.86 -13.71 -18.53
C GLY A 742 10.57 -12.73 -17.37
N GLN A 743 9.79 -11.66 -17.63
CA GLN A 743 9.51 -10.60 -16.65
C GLN A 743 8.08 -10.69 -16.11
N SER A 744 7.88 -10.25 -14.86
CA SER A 744 6.57 -10.27 -14.20
C SER A 744 5.58 -9.36 -14.92
N SER A 745 4.51 -9.95 -15.47
CA SER A 745 3.44 -9.22 -16.16
C SER A 745 2.11 -9.43 -15.43
N SER A 746 1.39 -8.35 -15.19
CA SER A 746 0.01 -8.42 -14.71
C SER A 746 -0.88 -9.08 -15.76
N LEU A 747 -1.70 -10.04 -15.33
CA LEU A 747 -2.55 -10.83 -16.21
C LEU A 747 -4.00 -10.32 -16.19
N ALA A 748 -4.68 -10.49 -17.32
CA ALA A 748 -6.12 -10.31 -17.48
C ALA A 748 -6.66 -11.42 -18.40
N LEU A 749 -7.89 -11.86 -18.16
CA LEU A 749 -8.61 -12.73 -19.07
C LEU A 749 -9.28 -11.88 -20.15
N VAL A 750 -9.11 -12.26 -21.41
CA VAL A 750 -9.73 -11.59 -22.56
C VAL A 750 -10.53 -12.62 -23.33
N PHE A 751 -11.84 -12.39 -23.42
CA PHE A 751 -12.75 -13.18 -24.23
C PHE A 751 -12.98 -12.45 -25.56
N ILE A 752 -12.81 -13.18 -26.65
CA ILE A 752 -12.80 -12.65 -28.01
C ILE A 752 -13.83 -13.41 -28.84
N ASP A 753 -14.76 -12.69 -29.45
CA ASP A 753 -15.63 -13.24 -30.48
C ASP A 753 -14.84 -13.39 -31.79
N HIS A 754 -14.44 -14.63 -32.08
CA HIS A 754 -13.67 -14.95 -33.28
C HIS A 754 -14.40 -14.62 -34.58
N SER A 755 -15.74 -14.54 -34.59
CA SER A 755 -16.52 -14.22 -35.79
C SER A 755 -16.34 -12.77 -36.25
N LEU A 756 -15.92 -11.87 -35.33
CA LEU A 756 -15.72 -10.45 -35.60
C LEU A 756 -14.25 -10.11 -35.95
N LEU A 757 -13.34 -11.08 -35.93
CA LEU A 757 -11.93 -10.88 -36.28
C LEU A 757 -11.66 -10.72 -37.79
N PRO A 758 -12.26 -11.52 -38.70
CA PRO A 758 -11.93 -11.45 -40.13
C PRO A 758 -12.07 -10.04 -40.74
N PRO A 759 -13.10 -9.23 -40.42
CA PRO A 759 -13.22 -7.86 -40.92
C PRO A 759 -12.08 -6.91 -40.50
N LEU A 760 -11.33 -7.21 -39.44
CA LEU A 760 -10.20 -6.39 -38.98
C LEU A 760 -8.91 -6.67 -39.75
N GLY A 761 -8.90 -7.72 -40.58
CA GLY A 761 -7.74 -8.14 -41.36
C GLY A 761 -6.52 -8.53 -40.51
N LYS A 762 -5.36 -8.66 -41.16
CA LYS A 762 -4.10 -9.07 -40.51
C LYS A 762 -3.69 -8.15 -39.35
N SER A 763 -3.95 -6.84 -39.47
CA SER A 763 -3.62 -5.86 -38.44
C SER A 763 -4.39 -6.11 -37.14
N GLY A 764 -5.68 -6.45 -37.21
CA GLY A 764 -6.48 -6.85 -36.05
C GLY A 764 -5.93 -8.07 -35.33
N PHE A 765 -5.63 -9.13 -36.09
CA PHE A 765 -5.04 -10.36 -35.53
C PHE A 765 -3.69 -10.10 -34.82
N MET A 766 -2.84 -9.26 -35.41
CA MET A 766 -1.54 -8.92 -34.79
C MET A 766 -1.72 -8.07 -33.54
N ALA A 767 -2.61 -7.08 -33.56
CA ALA A 767 -2.88 -6.22 -32.40
C ALA A 767 -3.32 -7.05 -31.17
N PHE A 768 -4.15 -8.09 -31.33
CA PHE A 768 -4.52 -8.96 -30.21
C PHE A 768 -3.34 -9.73 -29.59
N LYS A 769 -2.35 -10.11 -30.41
CA LYS A 769 -1.19 -10.87 -29.94
C LYS A 769 -0.14 -9.99 -29.27
N THR A 770 0.00 -8.74 -29.71
CA THR A 770 1.15 -7.91 -29.34
C THR A 770 0.79 -6.61 -28.62
N ASN A 771 -0.41 -6.06 -28.83
CA ASN A 771 -0.82 -4.77 -28.26
C ASN A 771 -2.35 -4.61 -28.18
N LEU A 772 -2.93 -5.20 -27.13
CA LEU A 772 -4.37 -5.08 -26.82
C LEU A 772 -4.84 -3.63 -26.66
N ARG A 773 -3.97 -2.69 -26.33
CA ARG A 773 -4.34 -1.29 -26.12
C ARG A 773 -4.92 -0.66 -27.38
N LEU A 774 -4.38 -1.00 -28.56
CA LEU A 774 -4.86 -0.49 -29.86
C LEU A 774 -6.37 -0.71 -30.03
N ILE A 775 -6.86 -1.82 -29.49
CA ILE A 775 -8.25 -2.27 -29.62
C ILE A 775 -9.09 -1.86 -28.42
N LEU A 776 -8.51 -1.73 -27.23
CA LEU A 776 -9.23 -1.41 -26.00
C LEU A 776 -9.38 0.10 -25.74
N ASP A 777 -8.43 0.94 -26.16
CA ASP A 777 -8.49 2.40 -25.97
C ASP A 777 -9.48 3.06 -26.96
N PRO A 778 -10.66 3.55 -26.50
CA PRO A 778 -11.76 4.00 -27.37
C PRO A 778 -11.46 5.33 -28.08
N SER A 779 -10.32 5.94 -27.81
CA SER A 779 -9.87 7.16 -28.48
C SER A 779 -8.75 6.91 -29.50
N TRP A 780 -8.17 5.71 -29.52
CA TRP A 780 -6.93 5.44 -30.25
C TRP A 780 -7.07 5.63 -31.76
N GLY A 781 -8.08 4.98 -32.37
CA GLY A 781 -8.32 5.07 -33.81
C GLY A 781 -8.57 6.49 -34.30
N ASP A 782 -9.24 7.30 -33.49
CA ASP A 782 -9.64 8.65 -33.87
C ASP A 782 -8.58 9.72 -33.60
N GLU A 783 -7.71 9.50 -32.62
CA GLU A 783 -6.85 10.55 -32.08
C GLU A 783 -5.35 10.17 -32.02
N VAL A 784 -4.99 8.93 -32.35
CA VAL A 784 -3.60 8.43 -32.30
C VAL A 784 -3.20 7.71 -33.60
N ASP A 785 -3.96 6.70 -34.04
CA ASP A 785 -3.63 5.90 -35.21
C ASP A 785 -4.89 5.60 -36.05
N GLY A 786 -5.04 6.30 -37.17
CA GLY A 786 -6.19 6.17 -38.07
C GLY A 786 -6.35 4.79 -38.71
N THR A 787 -5.35 3.89 -38.64
CA THR A 787 -5.43 2.55 -39.23
C THR A 787 -6.34 1.60 -38.42
N VAL A 788 -6.58 1.89 -37.14
CA VAL A 788 -7.47 1.12 -36.26
C VAL A 788 -8.80 1.84 -35.99
N LYS A 789 -9.26 2.63 -36.98
CA LYS A 789 -10.50 3.38 -36.97
C LYS A 789 -11.57 2.73 -37.85
N GLY A 790 -12.84 2.90 -37.49
CA GLY A 790 -13.99 2.58 -38.34
C GLY A 790 -14.94 1.55 -37.71
N GLY A 791 -16.11 1.37 -38.34
CA GLY A 791 -17.23 0.63 -37.75
C GLY A 791 -16.92 -0.82 -37.35
N HIS A 792 -15.99 -1.50 -38.03
CA HIS A 792 -15.55 -2.85 -37.64
C HIS A 792 -14.82 -2.86 -36.29
N TRP A 793 -13.93 -1.89 -36.05
CA TRP A 793 -13.20 -1.74 -34.78
C TRP A 793 -14.14 -1.35 -33.64
N ASP A 794 -15.09 -0.46 -33.92
CA ASP A 794 -16.12 -0.06 -32.95
C ASP A 794 -17.02 -1.25 -32.57
N THR A 795 -17.46 -2.03 -33.57
CA THR A 795 -18.25 -3.25 -33.35
C THR A 795 -17.49 -4.29 -32.54
N MET A 796 -16.21 -4.52 -32.86
CA MET A 796 -15.36 -5.44 -32.09
C MET A 796 -15.26 -5.04 -30.63
N ARG A 797 -15.08 -3.74 -30.36
CA ARG A 797 -14.95 -3.21 -29.00
C ARG A 797 -16.28 -3.25 -28.23
N GLU A 798 -17.39 -2.90 -28.88
CA GLU A 798 -18.70 -2.86 -28.22
C GLU A 798 -19.25 -4.27 -27.94
N ARG A 799 -19.05 -5.22 -28.87
CA ARG A 799 -19.72 -6.53 -28.82
C ARG A 799 -18.77 -7.72 -28.75
N GLY A 800 -17.61 -7.64 -29.40
CA GLY A 800 -16.69 -8.77 -29.58
C GLY A 800 -15.67 -8.98 -28.48
N LEU A 801 -15.58 -8.09 -27.47
CA LEU A 801 -14.59 -8.18 -26.40
C LEU A 801 -15.20 -8.12 -25.02
N ARG A 802 -14.68 -8.98 -24.13
CA ARG A 802 -14.84 -8.87 -22.68
C ARG A 802 -13.48 -9.02 -22.02
N VAL A 803 -13.21 -8.18 -21.02
CA VAL A 803 -11.95 -8.20 -20.27
C VAL A 803 -12.28 -8.40 -18.80
N TRP A 804 -11.54 -9.30 -18.15
CA TRP A 804 -11.64 -9.58 -16.72
C TRP A 804 -10.26 -9.42 -16.07
N SER A 805 -10.12 -8.40 -15.25
CA SER A 805 -8.89 -8.13 -14.49
C SER A 805 -8.88 -8.74 -13.08
N THR A 806 -10.06 -9.06 -12.55
CA THR A 806 -10.27 -9.63 -11.22
C THR A 806 -10.28 -11.16 -11.29
N LEU A 807 -9.09 -11.76 -11.40
CA LEU A 807 -8.91 -13.21 -11.49
C LEU A 807 -7.81 -13.72 -10.54
N LYS A 808 -7.88 -15.00 -10.16
CA LYS A 808 -6.78 -15.74 -9.56
C LYS A 808 -6.09 -16.56 -10.66
N TRP A 809 -4.75 -16.63 -10.61
CA TRP A 809 -3.94 -17.44 -11.53
C TRP A 809 -3.17 -18.49 -10.73
N ASP A 810 -3.38 -19.76 -11.08
CA ASP A 810 -2.59 -20.88 -10.59
C ASP A 810 -1.62 -21.30 -11.70
N ALA A 811 -0.34 -20.98 -11.53
CA ALA A 811 0.68 -21.26 -12.54
C ALA A 811 1.02 -22.75 -12.66
N GLU A 812 0.90 -23.51 -11.57
CA GLU A 812 1.20 -24.94 -11.55
C GLU A 812 0.13 -25.73 -12.29
N ARG A 813 -1.14 -25.43 -12.00
CA ARG A 813 -2.30 -26.05 -12.67
C ARG A 813 -2.61 -25.42 -14.02
N ARG A 814 -2.03 -24.25 -14.32
CA ARG A 814 -2.36 -23.42 -15.49
C ARG A 814 -3.84 -23.09 -15.54
N GLU A 815 -4.39 -22.68 -14.40
CA GLU A 815 -5.80 -22.39 -14.22
C GLU A 815 -6.01 -20.91 -13.90
N ALA A 816 -6.92 -20.28 -14.63
CA ALA A 816 -7.42 -18.95 -14.29
C ALA A 816 -8.82 -19.09 -13.69
N SER A 817 -9.09 -18.46 -12.55
CA SER A 817 -10.41 -18.48 -11.92
C SER A 817 -10.94 -17.07 -11.70
N ALA A 818 -12.21 -16.84 -12.03
CA ALA A 818 -12.88 -15.55 -11.88
C ALA A 818 -14.34 -15.72 -11.44
N TRP A 819 -14.86 -14.77 -10.68
CA TRP A 819 -16.29 -14.69 -10.36
C TRP A 819 -17.00 -13.93 -11.48
N MET A 820 -18.02 -14.53 -12.08
CA MET A 820 -18.76 -13.99 -13.22
C MET A 820 -20.26 -14.24 -13.03
N GLY A 821 -21.09 -13.35 -13.59
CA GLY A 821 -22.51 -13.65 -13.76
C GLY A 821 -22.73 -14.82 -14.72
N GLU A 822 -23.79 -15.58 -14.50
CA GLU A 822 -24.39 -16.51 -15.49
C GLU A 822 -24.67 -15.80 -16.81
#